data_AF-A0A3M7NTW4-F1
#
_entry.id   AF-A0A3M7NTW4-F1
#
_cell.length_a   1.000
_cell.length_b   1.000
_cell.length_c   1.000
_cell.angle_alpha   90.00
_cell.angle_beta   90.00
_cell.angle_gamma   90.00
#
_symmetry.space_group_name_H-M   'P 1'
#
loop_
_entity.id
_entity.type
_entity.pdbx_description
1 polymer ?
#
loop_
_entity_poly.entity_id
_entity_poly.type
_entity_poly.pdbx_seq_one_letter_code
_entity_poly.pdbx_strand_id
1 'polypeptide(L)'
;MKSPSLLPATRGHNVLIHAINNATRSSGFSGKSARTGRIYRAHITMTSPSGCRHTHHAAIAFGSNLGNRLGYIEDALVEMCNAGLKVLKTSPIYETKPMYYQDQNSFLNGVCYVKTSAQPLELLDSLQSIETKLQRRREIDKGPRTIDLDVILYDDQQIQHDRLQVPHKLLHEREFVLRPLNDILPNAVVCQATTTCTVADLYNKLPSRDESMSPITELSPSLPLIRATDPSRPTYIMAILNLTPDSFSDGGVYNLLDPRALQAQVRELVAAGATIIDIGGQSTRPKAEWLSAETELQRILPAIHAIRSASDLHSVTISIDTFSAEVARQAIAAGADIINDVSAGLLDPAMLSTVATLGKTIILMHMRGDPHTMTTLTNYPNGVVDGVAKELAERLHTAEAAGIPRWRIILDPGIGFAKTQQQNLELLARLTELRHSATQSSILQGLPWLVGTSRKGFIGKITGVDVAAKRVMGTAATVTAGIVGGADIVRVHDVKDMAEVVKEEQIQKNKMSKPTRADWADDVSDADDATTSLPAPTTTVNKDGTKTVISYRINDAGQRVKVTRKIRTTVHKEKVNPDVAERRTWAKFGLEAGKPVGPQSDTTSVGENIQFRPSRDWKNVQADDAKAGGGKAEEKSLKEQLRDKKVKCRICQGEHFTARCPYKDTMAPADDGTNPAADPMADGADEAGGAGGKSGGLGSGTGGYVPPHLRGKATGGGERMGGKYERDDLATLRVTNVSEMAEEQELREIFERYGRVTRVFLAKDRDTGRAKGFAFISYVDRADAARACEKLDGYGYKFLILKVEFAKKPNN
;
A
#
# COMPACT_ATOMS: atom_id res chain seq x y z
N MET A 1 -36.75 -79.98 52.26
CA MET A 1 -37.46 -80.82 51.27
C MET A 1 -36.59 -80.97 50.02
N LYS A 2 -36.94 -81.88 49.10
CA LYS A 2 -36.46 -81.89 47.69
C LYS A 2 -37.12 -80.70 46.93
N SER A 3 -36.78 -80.24 45.72
CA SER A 3 -36.06 -80.76 44.54
C SER A 3 -35.46 -79.59 43.70
N PRO A 4 -34.71 -79.81 42.58
CA PRO A 4 -34.01 -78.76 41.81
C PRO A 4 -34.55 -78.50 40.37
N SER A 5 -33.83 -77.64 39.61
CA SER A 5 -33.90 -77.39 38.13
C SER A 5 -35.01 -76.43 37.61
N LEU A 6 -34.93 -75.76 36.45
CA LEU A 6 -33.99 -75.79 35.30
C LEU A 6 -33.93 -74.42 34.55
N LEU A 7 -32.99 -74.26 33.60
CA LEU A 7 -32.76 -73.15 32.65
C LEU A 7 -33.39 -73.44 31.25
N PRO A 8 -33.30 -72.61 30.17
CA PRO A 8 -32.83 -71.21 30.02
C PRO A 8 -33.76 -70.27 29.16
N ALA A 9 -33.27 -69.03 28.93
CA ALA A 9 -33.29 -68.27 27.66
C ALA A 9 -34.24 -67.05 27.47
N THR A 10 -33.64 -65.85 27.37
CA THR A 10 -33.76 -64.92 26.20
C THR A 10 -32.69 -63.83 26.29
N ARG A 11 -32.48 -63.03 25.22
CA ARG A 11 -31.33 -62.13 25.05
C ARG A 11 -31.63 -60.68 25.44
N GLY A 12 -30.77 -60.06 26.24
CA GLY A 12 -30.62 -58.60 26.30
C GLY A 12 -29.62 -58.10 25.26
N HIS A 13 -29.79 -56.87 24.75
CA HIS A 13 -28.80 -56.18 23.91
C HIS A 13 -28.21 -54.99 24.68
N ASN A 14 -26.88 -54.89 24.68
CA ASN A 14 -26.11 -53.68 24.99
C ASN A 14 -25.18 -53.44 23.80
N VAL A 15 -24.99 -52.17 23.41
CA VAL A 15 -24.11 -51.80 22.29
C VAL A 15 -23.40 -50.49 22.62
N LEU A 16 -22.06 -50.50 22.64
CA LEU A 16 -21.23 -49.32 22.34
C LEU A 16 -19.75 -49.69 22.04
N ILE A 17 -19.16 -49.01 21.05
CA ILE A 17 -17.71 -48.77 20.81
C ILE A 17 -16.79 -49.90 20.25
N HIS A 18 -16.23 -49.62 19.05
CA HIS A 18 -14.95 -50.09 18.41
C HIS A 18 -14.72 -51.60 18.09
N ALA A 19 -13.96 -52.01 17.05
CA ALA A 19 -13.36 -51.36 15.86
C ALA A 19 -12.76 -52.44 14.89
N ILE A 20 -11.92 -52.01 13.90
CA ILE A 20 -10.91 -52.78 13.13
C ILE A 20 -11.32 -53.40 11.75
N ASN A 21 -10.80 -52.77 10.69
CA ASN A 21 -10.16 -53.22 9.43
C ASN A 21 -10.39 -54.61 8.75
N ASN A 22 -10.17 -54.56 7.41
CA ASN A 22 -9.59 -55.57 6.49
C ASN A 22 -10.48 -56.58 5.73
N ALA A 23 -10.75 -56.25 4.46
CA ALA A 23 -10.56 -57.11 3.28
C ALA A 23 -10.34 -56.17 2.05
N THR A 24 -9.68 -56.54 0.94
CA THR A 24 -9.30 -57.85 0.38
C THR A 24 -7.82 -57.92 -0.06
N ARG A 25 -7.36 -59.12 -0.47
CA ARG A 25 -6.01 -59.39 -1.02
C ARG A 25 -6.09 -59.81 -2.50
N SER A 26 -5.07 -59.50 -3.28
CA SER A 26 -4.55 -60.42 -4.31
C SER A 26 -3.04 -60.28 -4.57
N SER A 27 -2.33 -61.39 -4.36
CA SER A 27 -1.14 -61.86 -5.09
C SER A 27 -0.02 -60.88 -5.49
N GLY A 28 1.16 -61.04 -4.87
CA GLY A 28 2.43 -60.48 -5.36
C GLY A 28 3.35 -61.53 -6.00
N PHE A 29 4.40 -61.06 -6.67
CA PHE A 29 5.55 -61.87 -7.11
C PHE A 29 6.84 -61.04 -6.99
N SER A 30 8.00 -61.68 -6.80
CA SER A 30 9.28 -61.01 -6.50
C SER A 30 10.26 -61.03 -7.69
N GLY A 31 11.04 -59.96 -7.88
CA GLY A 31 11.96 -59.86 -9.02
C GLY A 31 12.91 -58.66 -9.05
N LYS A 32 14.12 -58.88 -8.51
CA LYS A 32 15.45 -58.28 -8.77
C LYS A 32 15.62 -56.97 -9.59
N SER A 33 16.61 -56.18 -9.13
CA SER A 33 17.22 -54.99 -9.75
C SER A 33 17.56 -55.10 -11.25
N ALA A 34 17.30 -54.01 -12.00
CA ALA A 34 17.92 -53.69 -13.30
C ALA A 34 18.00 -52.17 -13.54
N ARG A 35 18.86 -51.75 -14.49
CA ARG A 35 19.33 -50.36 -14.70
C ARG A 35 18.43 -49.51 -15.62
N THR A 36 18.52 -48.18 -15.43
CA THR A 36 18.45 -47.11 -16.45
C THR A 36 17.51 -47.24 -17.66
N GLY A 37 16.52 -46.34 -17.76
CA GLY A 37 15.80 -46.05 -19.00
C GLY A 37 15.41 -44.57 -19.11
N ARG A 38 15.71 -43.92 -20.25
CA ARG A 38 15.11 -42.61 -20.59
C ARG A 38 13.65 -42.84 -21.01
N ILE A 39 12.72 -42.07 -20.47
CA ILE A 39 11.34 -42.02 -20.97
C ILE A 39 11.14 -40.66 -21.65
N TYR A 40 10.78 -40.69 -22.93
CA TYR A 40 10.39 -39.49 -23.67
C TYR A 40 8.99 -39.03 -23.22
N ARG A 41 8.78 -37.72 -23.08
CA ARG A 41 7.44 -37.15 -22.95
C ARG A 41 6.71 -37.29 -24.28
N ALA A 42 5.80 -38.26 -24.38
CA ALA A 42 4.80 -38.28 -25.44
C ALA A 42 3.71 -37.23 -25.16
N HIS A 43 3.29 -36.49 -26.18
CA HIS A 43 2.06 -35.69 -26.10
C HIS A 43 0.86 -36.65 -26.03
N ILE A 44 0.04 -36.52 -24.98
CA ILE A 44 -1.21 -37.27 -24.85
C ILE A 44 -2.37 -36.27 -24.91
N THR A 45 -3.01 -36.20 -26.07
CA THR A 45 -4.23 -35.42 -26.30
C THR A 45 -5.44 -36.27 -25.94
N MET A 46 -5.86 -36.24 -24.67
CA MET A 46 -7.03 -37.00 -24.21
C MET A 46 -8.33 -36.23 -24.44
N THR A 47 -9.02 -36.54 -25.55
CA THR A 47 -10.45 -36.26 -25.68
C THR A 47 -11.23 -37.17 -24.73
N SER A 48 -11.66 -36.65 -23.59
CA SER A 48 -12.37 -37.42 -22.56
C SER A 48 -13.86 -37.62 -22.92
N PRO A 49 -14.47 -38.79 -22.61
CA PRO A 49 -15.90 -38.99 -22.81
C PRO A 49 -16.77 -38.08 -21.92
N SER A 50 -17.90 -37.63 -22.46
CA SER A 50 -18.90 -36.84 -21.75
C SER A 50 -19.52 -37.59 -20.57
N GLY A 51 -19.41 -37.05 -19.34
CA GLY A 51 -20.19 -37.57 -18.20
C GLY A 51 -19.74 -37.11 -16.81
N CYS A 52 -18.45 -36.88 -16.57
CA CYS A 52 -17.95 -36.54 -15.24
C CYS A 52 -17.67 -35.04 -15.07
N ARG A 53 -18.49 -34.34 -14.28
CA ARG A 53 -18.23 -32.95 -13.87
C ARG A 53 -17.07 -32.91 -12.89
N HIS A 54 -15.87 -32.62 -13.41
CA HIS A 54 -14.69 -32.42 -12.59
C HIS A 54 -14.89 -31.20 -11.69
N THR A 55 -14.31 -31.24 -10.49
CA THR A 55 -14.42 -30.15 -9.52
C THR A 55 -13.07 -29.50 -9.34
N HIS A 56 -13.04 -28.18 -9.57
CA HIS A 56 -11.85 -27.35 -9.61
C HIS A 56 -11.82 -26.40 -8.41
N HIS A 57 -10.65 -25.87 -8.10
CA HIS A 57 -10.48 -24.84 -7.09
C HIS A 57 -9.81 -23.60 -7.71
N ALA A 58 -10.18 -22.42 -7.24
CA ALA A 58 -9.60 -21.16 -7.72
C ALA A 58 -9.38 -20.17 -6.56
N ALA A 59 -8.35 -19.35 -6.69
CA ALA A 59 -8.16 -18.17 -5.85
C ALA A 59 -8.57 -16.93 -6.65
N ILE A 60 -9.53 -16.15 -6.14
CA ILE A 60 -10.06 -14.95 -6.78
C ILE A 60 -9.72 -13.76 -5.90
N ALA A 61 -9.00 -12.78 -6.45
CA ALA A 61 -8.81 -11.49 -5.79
C ALA A 61 -10.01 -10.58 -6.05
N PHE A 62 -10.42 -9.84 -5.03
CA PHE A 62 -11.47 -8.84 -5.13
C PHE A 62 -10.94 -7.47 -4.70
N GLY A 63 -11.42 -6.39 -5.34
CA GLY A 63 -10.98 -5.02 -5.04
C GLY A 63 -12.07 -3.96 -5.26
N SER A 64 -12.23 -3.03 -4.31
CA SER A 64 -13.23 -1.94 -4.37
C SER A 64 -12.71 -0.62 -3.83
N ASN A 65 -13.01 0.52 -4.50
CA ASN A 65 -12.70 1.86 -3.99
C ASN A 65 -13.82 2.92 -4.11
N LEU A 66 -15.00 2.55 -4.64
CA LEU A 66 -16.17 3.43 -4.73
C LEU A 66 -17.31 3.01 -3.79
N GLY A 67 -18.09 4.00 -3.32
CA GLY A 67 -19.34 3.79 -2.59
C GLY A 67 -19.20 2.95 -1.32
N ASN A 68 -20.15 2.04 -1.08
CA ASN A 68 -20.07 1.08 0.01
C ASN A 68 -19.08 -0.05 -0.35
N ARG A 69 -17.78 0.25 -0.20
CA ARG A 69 -16.68 -0.63 -0.60
C ARG A 69 -16.75 -2.04 0.02
N LEU A 70 -17.23 -2.15 1.25
CA LEU A 70 -17.38 -3.43 1.93
C LEU A 70 -18.64 -4.17 1.46
N GLY A 71 -19.77 -3.47 1.37
CA GLY A 71 -21.01 -4.02 0.83
C GLY A 71 -20.84 -4.62 -0.57
N TYR A 72 -20.15 -3.93 -1.48
CA TYR A 72 -19.87 -4.46 -2.83
C TYR A 72 -19.00 -5.74 -2.83
N ILE A 73 -18.15 -5.94 -1.82
CA ILE A 73 -17.36 -7.17 -1.66
C ILE A 73 -18.25 -8.29 -1.12
N GLU A 74 -19.11 -8.00 -0.14
CA GLU A 74 -20.03 -8.99 0.45
C GLU A 74 -21.15 -9.40 -0.53
N ASP A 75 -21.73 -8.45 -1.27
CA ASP A 75 -22.63 -8.68 -2.40
C ASP A 75 -21.97 -9.57 -3.47
N ALA A 76 -20.70 -9.33 -3.79
CA ALA A 76 -19.97 -10.13 -4.77
C ALA A 76 -19.76 -11.58 -4.30
N LEU A 77 -19.55 -11.84 -3.00
CA LEU A 77 -19.52 -13.21 -2.47
C LEU A 77 -20.89 -13.91 -2.57
N VAL A 78 -21.98 -13.19 -2.30
CA VAL A 78 -23.35 -13.72 -2.45
C VAL A 78 -23.63 -14.05 -3.93
N GLU A 79 -23.25 -13.17 -4.85
CA GLU A 79 -23.40 -13.40 -6.29
C GLU A 79 -22.51 -14.55 -6.82
N MET A 80 -21.29 -14.73 -6.29
CA MET A 80 -20.48 -15.93 -6.57
C MET A 80 -21.20 -17.21 -6.15
N CYS A 81 -21.79 -17.23 -4.94
CA CYS A 81 -22.58 -18.36 -4.46
C CYS A 81 -23.82 -18.62 -5.34
N ASN A 82 -24.53 -17.57 -5.77
CA ASN A 82 -25.66 -17.66 -6.71
C ASN A 82 -25.23 -18.20 -8.09
N ALA A 83 -24.02 -17.87 -8.54
CA ALA A 83 -23.41 -18.41 -9.77
C ALA A 83 -22.84 -19.84 -9.60
N GLY A 84 -22.99 -20.47 -8.43
CA GLY A 84 -22.60 -21.86 -8.18
C GLY A 84 -21.13 -22.05 -7.75
N LEU A 85 -20.41 -20.98 -7.42
CA LEU A 85 -19.08 -21.05 -6.81
C LEU A 85 -19.26 -21.21 -5.29
N LYS A 86 -18.76 -22.30 -4.70
CA LYS A 86 -18.72 -22.40 -3.22
C LYS A 86 -17.46 -21.72 -2.69
N VAL A 87 -17.61 -20.60 -1.98
CA VAL A 87 -16.54 -20.02 -1.16
C VAL A 87 -16.15 -21.02 -0.05
N LEU A 88 -14.84 -21.23 0.11
CA LEU A 88 -14.26 -22.12 1.13
C LEU A 88 -13.48 -21.37 2.21
N LYS A 89 -12.81 -20.27 1.83
CA LYS A 89 -12.05 -19.38 2.73
C LYS A 89 -12.02 -17.96 2.19
N THR A 90 -11.79 -17.01 3.08
CA THR A 90 -11.54 -15.59 2.78
C THR A 90 -10.30 -15.11 3.52
N SER A 91 -9.50 -14.26 2.88
CA SER A 91 -8.44 -13.51 3.55
C SER A 91 -9.03 -12.43 4.46
N PRO A 92 -8.24 -11.78 5.33
CA PRO A 92 -8.58 -10.45 5.81
C PRO A 92 -8.75 -9.50 4.61
N ILE A 93 -9.53 -8.43 4.78
CA ILE A 93 -9.52 -7.31 3.83
C ILE A 93 -8.39 -6.37 4.24
N TYR A 94 -7.57 -5.95 3.28
CA TYR A 94 -6.54 -4.94 3.46
C TYR A 94 -6.97 -3.63 2.79
N GLU A 95 -6.89 -2.52 3.50
CA GLU A 95 -7.01 -1.20 2.88
C GLU A 95 -5.64 -0.73 2.40
N THR A 96 -5.54 -0.35 1.12
CA THR A 96 -4.28 0.02 0.46
C THR A 96 -4.43 1.33 -0.30
N LYS A 97 -3.32 2.07 -0.42
CA LYS A 97 -3.27 3.27 -1.28
C LYS A 97 -3.37 2.85 -2.77
N PRO A 98 -3.90 3.70 -3.65
CA PRO A 98 -3.91 3.43 -5.10
C PRO A 98 -2.49 3.25 -5.66
N MET A 99 -2.21 2.11 -6.30
CA MET A 99 -0.88 1.81 -6.84
C MET A 99 -0.55 2.61 -8.13
N TYR A 100 -1.55 2.93 -8.95
CA TYR A 100 -1.35 3.48 -10.31
C TYR A 100 -1.86 4.91 -10.51
N TYR A 101 -2.90 5.34 -9.78
CA TYR A 101 -3.51 6.67 -9.88
C TYR A 101 -3.76 7.24 -8.49
N GLN A 102 -2.91 8.16 -8.03
CA GLN A 102 -2.85 8.58 -6.62
C GLN A 102 -4.02 9.48 -6.19
N ASP A 103 -4.65 10.20 -7.13
CA ASP A 103 -5.85 11.02 -6.88
C ASP A 103 -7.14 10.18 -6.82
N GLN A 104 -7.16 9.14 -5.98
CA GLN A 104 -8.30 8.25 -5.79
C GLN A 104 -8.44 7.80 -4.33
N ASN A 105 -9.63 7.36 -3.94
CA ASN A 105 -9.87 6.70 -2.66
C ASN A 105 -9.04 5.41 -2.54
N SER A 106 -8.63 5.09 -1.30
CA SER A 106 -8.00 3.81 -0.96
C SER A 106 -8.84 2.61 -1.39
N PHE A 107 -8.18 1.56 -1.86
CA PHE A 107 -8.82 0.31 -2.24
C PHE A 107 -8.94 -0.61 -1.03
N LEU A 108 -10.10 -1.24 -0.85
CA LEU A 108 -10.24 -2.46 -0.06
C LEU A 108 -9.91 -3.63 -0.99
N ASN A 109 -8.96 -4.48 -0.61
CA ASN A 109 -8.53 -5.65 -1.38
C ASN A 109 -8.51 -6.91 -0.52
N GLY A 110 -8.74 -8.07 -1.13
CA GLY A 110 -8.57 -9.37 -0.49
C GLY A 110 -8.65 -10.51 -1.50
N VAL A 111 -8.63 -11.74 -1.01
CA VAL A 111 -8.72 -12.96 -1.81
C VAL A 111 -9.70 -13.93 -1.18
N CYS A 112 -10.58 -14.53 -2.00
CA CYS A 112 -11.38 -15.69 -1.61
C CYS A 112 -10.87 -16.95 -2.33
N TYR A 113 -10.92 -18.08 -1.63
CA TYR A 113 -10.66 -19.40 -2.20
C TYR A 113 -11.99 -20.10 -2.44
N VAL A 114 -12.24 -20.51 -3.68
CA VAL A 114 -13.52 -21.06 -4.13
C VAL A 114 -13.37 -22.46 -4.72
N LYS A 115 -14.47 -23.21 -4.70
CA LYS A 115 -14.65 -24.51 -5.34
C LYS A 115 -15.73 -24.37 -6.41
N THR A 116 -15.45 -24.81 -7.63
CA THR A 116 -16.34 -24.64 -8.79
C THR A 116 -16.35 -25.89 -9.69
N SER A 117 -17.34 -25.98 -10.59
CA SER A 117 -17.34 -26.94 -11.70
C SER A 117 -17.22 -26.27 -13.08
N ALA A 118 -17.21 -24.94 -13.13
CA ALA A 118 -16.99 -24.15 -14.33
C ALA A 118 -15.51 -24.18 -14.74
N GLN A 119 -15.25 -24.30 -16.04
CA GLN A 119 -13.89 -24.22 -16.63
C GLN A 119 -13.31 -22.81 -16.52
N PRO A 120 -11.98 -22.59 -16.70
CA PRO A 120 -11.33 -21.31 -16.43
C PRO A 120 -11.93 -20.10 -17.17
N LEU A 121 -12.36 -20.28 -18.42
CA LEU A 121 -13.02 -19.22 -19.20
C LEU A 121 -14.47 -18.99 -18.78
N GLU A 122 -15.23 -20.06 -18.47
CA GLU A 122 -16.60 -19.99 -17.95
C GLU A 122 -16.63 -19.30 -16.57
N LEU A 123 -15.60 -19.53 -15.74
CA LEU A 123 -15.38 -18.83 -14.48
C LEU A 123 -15.11 -17.35 -14.71
N LEU A 124 -14.24 -16.99 -15.66
CA LEU A 124 -13.97 -15.60 -16.02
C LEU A 124 -15.23 -14.88 -16.53
N ASP A 125 -16.00 -15.53 -17.40
CA ASP A 125 -17.26 -14.99 -17.94
C ASP A 125 -18.31 -14.78 -16.82
N SER A 126 -18.36 -15.72 -15.87
CA SER A 126 -19.23 -15.63 -14.68
C SER A 126 -18.84 -14.46 -13.77
N LEU A 127 -17.55 -14.26 -13.51
CA LEU A 127 -17.05 -13.12 -12.72
C LEU A 127 -17.28 -11.79 -13.44
N GLN A 128 -17.05 -11.71 -14.76
CA GLN A 128 -17.34 -10.51 -15.56
C GLN A 128 -18.84 -10.17 -15.59
N SER A 129 -19.72 -11.18 -15.52
CA SER A 129 -21.17 -10.99 -15.33
C SER A 129 -21.50 -10.37 -13.96
N ILE A 130 -20.90 -10.89 -12.88
CA ILE A 130 -21.09 -10.36 -11.51
C ILE A 130 -20.62 -8.91 -11.41
N GLU A 131 -19.42 -8.59 -11.93
CA GLU A 131 -18.91 -7.22 -12.00
C GLU A 131 -19.89 -6.28 -12.73
N THR A 132 -20.45 -6.75 -13.85
CA THR A 132 -21.41 -5.98 -14.65
C THR A 132 -22.74 -5.78 -13.90
N LYS A 133 -23.23 -6.79 -13.17
CA LYS A 133 -24.43 -6.72 -12.32
C LYS A 133 -24.27 -5.68 -11.21
N LEU A 134 -23.09 -5.62 -10.58
CA LEU A 134 -22.74 -4.68 -9.50
C LEU A 134 -22.28 -3.29 -10.02
N GLN A 135 -22.89 -2.85 -11.12
CA GLN A 135 -22.78 -1.50 -11.72
C GLN A 135 -21.36 -1.00 -12.01
N ARG A 136 -20.55 -1.82 -12.69
CA ARG A 136 -19.21 -1.44 -13.16
C ARG A 136 -19.21 -0.29 -14.19
N ARG A 137 -19.05 0.95 -13.74
CA ARG A 137 -18.66 2.09 -14.59
C ARG A 137 -17.15 2.06 -14.90
N ARG A 138 -16.72 1.40 -15.97
CA ARG A 138 -15.34 1.53 -16.49
C ARG A 138 -15.22 2.79 -17.35
N GLU A 139 -15.01 3.93 -16.69
CA GLU A 139 -14.72 5.21 -17.36
C GLU A 139 -13.20 5.34 -17.72
N ILE A 140 -12.31 4.65 -17.00
CA ILE A 140 -10.85 4.60 -17.25
C ILE A 140 -10.31 3.19 -16.94
N ASP A 141 -9.32 2.67 -17.69
CA ASP A 141 -8.60 1.44 -17.31
C ASP A 141 -7.84 1.63 -16.00
N LYS A 142 -7.94 0.65 -15.08
CA LYS A 142 -7.45 0.75 -13.69
C LYS A 142 -7.99 1.99 -12.92
N GLY A 143 -9.08 2.57 -13.38
CA GLY A 143 -9.80 3.66 -12.72
C GLY A 143 -10.61 3.22 -11.49
N PRO A 144 -11.36 4.14 -10.86
CA PRO A 144 -12.22 3.82 -9.73
C PRO A 144 -13.34 2.85 -10.10
N ARG A 145 -13.73 1.96 -9.17
CA ARG A 145 -14.72 0.90 -9.40
C ARG A 145 -15.45 0.44 -8.13
N THR A 146 -16.70 0.00 -8.31
CA THR A 146 -17.53 -0.62 -7.26
C THR A 146 -17.00 -1.98 -6.85
N ILE A 147 -16.62 -2.81 -7.82
CA ILE A 147 -15.95 -4.10 -7.62
C ILE A 147 -15.07 -4.44 -8.83
N ASP A 148 -14.08 -5.31 -8.63
CA ASP A 148 -13.22 -5.91 -9.65
C ASP A 148 -12.80 -7.31 -9.16
N LEU A 149 -12.85 -8.33 -10.02
CA LEU A 149 -12.72 -9.75 -9.67
C LEU A 149 -11.68 -10.46 -10.57
N ASP A 150 -10.43 -10.55 -10.12
CA ASP A 150 -9.31 -11.16 -10.84
C ASP A 150 -9.13 -12.65 -10.47
N VAL A 151 -9.08 -13.56 -11.45
CA VAL A 151 -8.66 -14.96 -11.21
C VAL A 151 -7.14 -15.02 -11.04
N ILE A 152 -6.67 -15.45 -9.87
CA ILE A 152 -5.24 -15.44 -9.50
C ILE A 152 -4.58 -16.80 -9.66
N LEU A 153 -5.23 -17.87 -9.18
CA LEU A 153 -4.82 -19.27 -9.30
C LEU A 153 -6.03 -20.12 -9.71
N TYR A 154 -5.80 -21.23 -10.42
CA TYR A 154 -6.82 -22.21 -10.81
C TYR A 154 -6.18 -23.61 -10.83
N ASP A 155 -6.60 -24.48 -9.91
CA ASP A 155 -5.87 -25.69 -9.51
C ASP A 155 -4.35 -25.42 -9.40
N ASP A 156 -3.49 -26.37 -9.80
CA ASP A 156 -2.04 -26.17 -9.99
C ASP A 156 -1.69 -25.81 -11.47
N GLN A 157 -2.65 -25.31 -12.25
CA GLN A 157 -2.52 -25.16 -13.70
C GLN A 157 -1.85 -23.82 -14.10
N GLN A 158 -1.03 -23.87 -15.17
CA GLN A 158 -0.62 -22.68 -15.91
C GLN A 158 -1.48 -22.55 -17.17
N ILE A 159 -2.20 -21.43 -17.29
CA ILE A 159 -3.15 -21.14 -18.37
C ILE A 159 -2.65 -19.89 -19.11
N GLN A 160 -2.53 -19.98 -20.43
CA GLN A 160 -2.11 -18.88 -21.28
C GLN A 160 -3.09 -18.72 -22.45
N HIS A 161 -3.95 -17.73 -22.35
CA HIS A 161 -4.99 -17.40 -23.33
C HIS A 161 -5.13 -15.87 -23.44
N ASP A 162 -5.59 -15.36 -24.58
CA ASP A 162 -5.67 -13.91 -24.85
C ASP A 162 -6.57 -13.16 -23.84
N ARG A 163 -7.61 -13.84 -23.35
CA ARG A 163 -8.53 -13.33 -22.31
C ARG A 163 -8.09 -13.64 -20.86
N LEU A 164 -7.19 -14.59 -20.63
CA LEU A 164 -6.93 -15.16 -19.30
C LEU A 164 -5.49 -15.68 -19.17
N GLN A 165 -4.78 -15.21 -18.14
CA GLN A 165 -3.45 -15.70 -17.77
C GLN A 165 -3.46 -16.12 -16.29
N VAL A 166 -3.16 -17.39 -16.03
CA VAL A 166 -3.06 -17.97 -14.69
C VAL A 166 -1.71 -18.70 -14.56
N PRO A 167 -0.93 -18.51 -13.49
CA PRO A 167 -1.10 -17.51 -12.44
C PRO A 167 -1.14 -16.07 -12.97
N HIS A 168 -1.90 -15.19 -12.32
CA HIS A 168 -2.12 -13.83 -12.82
C HIS A 168 -0.81 -13.07 -13.05
N LYS A 169 -0.64 -12.48 -14.25
CA LYS A 169 0.63 -11.90 -14.74
C LYS A 169 1.33 -10.98 -13.73
N LEU A 170 0.59 -10.06 -13.11
CA LEU A 170 1.13 -9.05 -12.19
C LEU A 170 1.14 -9.50 -10.72
N LEU A 171 0.88 -10.79 -10.42
CA LEU A 171 0.86 -11.30 -9.05
C LEU A 171 2.16 -10.99 -8.29
N HIS A 172 3.30 -11.13 -8.96
CA HIS A 172 4.63 -10.91 -8.39
C HIS A 172 4.95 -9.44 -8.03
N GLU A 173 4.16 -8.48 -8.50
CA GLU A 173 4.31 -7.04 -8.20
C GLU A 173 3.26 -6.52 -7.20
N ARG A 174 2.14 -7.24 -7.03
CA ARG A 174 0.96 -6.80 -6.27
C ARG A 174 0.96 -7.36 -4.85
N GLU A 175 1.60 -6.68 -3.91
CA GLU A 175 1.54 -7.08 -2.49
C GLU A 175 0.10 -7.14 -1.94
N PHE A 176 -0.78 -6.25 -2.39
CA PHE A 176 -2.20 -6.23 -2.04
C PHE A 176 -3.00 -7.45 -2.55
N VAL A 177 -2.39 -8.32 -3.37
CA VAL A 177 -2.91 -9.65 -3.70
C VAL A 177 -2.08 -10.73 -3.02
N LEU A 178 -0.74 -10.63 -3.03
CA LEU A 178 0.14 -11.65 -2.46
C LEU A 178 0.01 -11.81 -0.94
N ARG A 179 -0.16 -10.72 -0.17
CA ARG A 179 -0.35 -10.79 1.28
C ARG A 179 -1.66 -11.53 1.64
N PRO A 180 -2.86 -11.08 1.19
CA PRO A 180 -4.10 -11.82 1.45
C PRO A 180 -4.12 -13.25 0.87
N LEU A 181 -3.44 -13.52 -0.26
CA LEU A 181 -3.27 -14.89 -0.78
C LEU A 181 -2.39 -15.76 0.15
N ASN A 182 -1.31 -15.20 0.68
CA ASN A 182 -0.40 -15.87 1.62
C ASN A 182 -1.09 -16.19 2.95
N ASP A 183 -2.03 -15.37 3.41
CA ASP A 183 -2.76 -15.62 4.66
C ASP A 183 -3.64 -16.89 4.61
N ILE A 184 -4.18 -17.22 3.42
CA ILE A 184 -5.10 -18.36 3.22
C ILE A 184 -4.46 -19.58 2.57
N LEU A 185 -3.42 -19.38 1.74
CA LEU A 185 -2.82 -20.40 0.86
C LEU A 185 -1.28 -20.26 0.77
N PRO A 186 -0.53 -20.14 1.88
CA PRO A 186 0.92 -19.88 1.83
C PRO A 186 1.70 -20.97 1.10
N ASN A 187 1.25 -22.22 1.21
CA ASN A 187 1.87 -23.40 0.62
C ASN A 187 1.35 -23.74 -0.79
N ALA A 188 0.42 -22.96 -1.36
CA ALA A 188 -0.10 -23.23 -2.69
C ALA A 188 0.99 -23.04 -3.75
N VAL A 189 0.98 -23.91 -4.77
CA VAL A 189 2.02 -23.97 -5.80
C VAL A 189 1.73 -22.95 -6.90
N VAL A 190 2.72 -22.13 -7.22
CA VAL A 190 2.63 -21.11 -8.27
C VAL A 190 3.64 -21.46 -9.37
N CYS A 191 3.11 -21.99 -10.48
CA CYS A 191 3.88 -22.37 -11.65
C CYS A 191 4.08 -21.17 -12.59
N GLN A 192 5.30 -20.60 -12.63
CA GLN A 192 5.65 -19.51 -13.53
C GLN A 192 6.68 -19.98 -14.57
N ALA A 193 6.19 -20.44 -15.72
CA ALA A 193 6.93 -20.83 -16.93
C ALA A 193 7.98 -21.94 -16.76
N THR A 194 9.07 -21.68 -16.04
CA THR A 194 10.18 -22.61 -15.77
C THR A 194 10.45 -22.81 -14.28
N THR A 195 9.80 -22.03 -13.41
CA THR A 195 10.07 -22.04 -11.96
C THR A 195 8.78 -22.36 -11.20
N THR A 196 8.86 -23.37 -10.34
CA THR A 196 7.81 -23.74 -9.38
C THR A 196 8.23 -23.19 -8.01
N CYS A 197 7.34 -22.45 -7.35
CA CYS A 197 7.55 -21.97 -5.99
C CYS A 197 6.21 -21.78 -5.25
N THR A 198 6.23 -21.61 -3.94
CA THR A 198 5.02 -21.39 -3.14
C THR A 198 4.58 -19.92 -3.17
N VAL A 199 3.34 -19.65 -2.77
CA VAL A 199 2.87 -18.27 -2.49
C VAL A 199 3.76 -17.59 -1.44
N ALA A 200 4.16 -18.31 -0.39
CA ALA A 200 5.09 -17.81 0.64
C ALA A 200 6.47 -17.47 0.07
N ASP A 201 7.00 -18.25 -0.88
CA ASP A 201 8.25 -17.91 -1.58
C ASP A 201 8.12 -16.62 -2.38
N LEU A 202 6.98 -16.37 -3.04
CA LEU A 202 6.74 -15.13 -3.77
C LEU A 202 6.58 -13.93 -2.83
N TYR A 203 5.83 -14.08 -1.73
CA TYR A 203 5.65 -13.03 -0.73
C TYR A 203 6.95 -12.69 0.04
N ASN A 204 7.87 -13.65 0.18
CA ASN A 204 9.20 -13.42 0.74
C ASN A 204 10.22 -12.87 -0.29
N LYS A 205 9.91 -12.87 -1.59
CA LYS A 205 10.74 -12.26 -2.65
C LYS A 205 10.35 -10.82 -2.99
N LEU A 206 9.27 -10.28 -2.39
CA LEU A 206 8.88 -8.88 -2.60
C LEU A 206 10.00 -7.92 -2.16
N PRO A 207 10.38 -6.92 -2.98
CA PRO A 207 11.55 -6.06 -2.73
C PRO A 207 11.34 -5.06 -1.58
N SER A 208 10.09 -4.82 -1.20
CA SER A 208 9.65 -3.95 -0.10
C SER A 208 8.26 -4.38 0.35
N ARG A 209 7.93 -4.16 1.62
CA ARG A 209 6.59 -4.41 2.19
C ARG A 209 5.95 -3.09 2.61
N ASP A 210 4.67 -2.90 2.32
CA ASP A 210 3.89 -1.77 2.85
C ASP A 210 3.48 -2.07 4.30
N GLU A 211 4.16 -1.44 5.24
CA GLU A 211 3.87 -1.53 6.68
C GLU A 211 2.54 -0.85 7.06
N SER A 212 1.97 0.02 6.20
CA SER A 212 0.67 0.66 6.42
C SER A 212 -0.54 -0.21 6.03
N MET A 213 -0.31 -1.35 5.37
CA MET A 213 -1.35 -2.35 5.06
C MET A 213 -1.76 -3.18 6.29
N SER A 214 -2.62 -2.63 7.15
CA SER A 214 -3.33 -3.40 8.17
C SER A 214 -4.54 -4.15 7.58
N PRO A 215 -4.87 -5.36 8.07
CA PRO A 215 -6.21 -5.91 7.87
C PRO A 215 -7.26 -5.05 8.56
N ILE A 216 -8.49 -5.07 8.06
CA ILE A 216 -9.64 -4.32 8.60
C ILE A 216 -10.80 -5.20 9.06
N THR A 217 -11.55 -4.70 10.04
CA THR A 217 -12.84 -5.26 10.50
C THR A 217 -13.84 -4.13 10.72
N GLU A 218 -15.06 -4.30 10.20
CA GLU A 218 -16.19 -3.40 10.47
C GLU A 218 -17.02 -3.94 11.65
N LEU A 219 -17.31 -3.07 12.63
CA LEU A 219 -18.22 -3.37 13.73
C LEU A 219 -19.66 -2.95 13.40
N SER A 220 -19.81 -1.72 12.96
CA SER A 220 -21.05 -1.12 12.47
C SER A 220 -20.71 0.02 11.49
N PRO A 221 -21.65 0.49 10.65
CA PRO A 221 -21.42 1.64 9.78
C PRO A 221 -21.13 2.97 10.50
N SER A 222 -21.29 3.02 11.83
CA SER A 222 -21.11 4.22 12.66
C SER A 222 -19.76 4.30 13.38
N LEU A 223 -19.01 3.19 13.45
CA LEU A 223 -17.67 3.17 14.05
C LEU A 223 -16.56 3.13 12.98
N PRO A 224 -15.38 3.74 13.26
CA PRO A 224 -14.22 3.54 12.41
C PRO A 224 -13.80 2.06 12.39
N LEU A 225 -13.28 1.61 11.25
CA LEU A 225 -12.77 0.25 11.05
C LEU A 225 -11.65 -0.07 12.06
N ILE A 226 -11.69 -1.24 12.68
CA ILE A 226 -10.55 -1.76 13.46
C ILE A 226 -9.41 -2.07 12.48
N ARG A 227 -8.17 -1.73 12.85
CA ARG A 227 -6.94 -2.01 12.08
C ARG A 227 -5.99 -2.89 12.91
N ALA A 228 -6.27 -4.19 13.02
CA ALA A 228 -5.72 -5.06 14.08
C ALA A 228 -4.18 -5.20 14.15
N THR A 229 -3.45 -4.82 13.09
CA THR A 229 -1.96 -4.81 13.09
C THR A 229 -1.35 -3.41 13.07
N ASP A 230 -2.15 -2.35 13.03
CA ASP A 230 -1.65 -0.97 13.10
C ASP A 230 -1.18 -0.66 14.55
N PRO A 231 0.09 -0.25 14.77
CA PRO A 231 0.61 0.04 16.11
C PRO A 231 -0.03 1.28 16.76
N SER A 232 -0.65 2.15 15.97
CA SER A 232 -1.33 3.38 16.40
C SER A 232 -2.85 3.24 16.55
N ARG A 233 -3.42 2.06 16.30
CA ARG A 233 -4.87 1.82 16.37
C ARG A 233 -5.46 2.17 17.75
N PRO A 234 -6.71 2.69 17.81
CA PRO A 234 -7.43 2.84 19.07
C PRO A 234 -7.85 1.46 19.62
N THR A 235 -7.88 1.33 20.95
CA THR A 235 -8.66 0.29 21.62
C THR A 235 -10.07 0.83 21.90
N TYR A 236 -11.10 0.07 21.52
CA TYR A 236 -12.51 0.41 21.71
C TYR A 236 -13.02 -0.08 23.08
N ILE A 237 -14.00 0.64 23.64
CA ILE A 237 -14.60 0.29 24.93
C ILE A 237 -15.99 -0.30 24.69
N MET A 238 -16.17 -1.52 25.22
CA MET A 238 -17.44 -2.24 25.26
C MET A 238 -17.99 -2.21 26.68
N ALA A 239 -19.09 -1.48 26.89
CA ALA A 239 -19.78 -1.41 28.17
C ALA A 239 -20.71 -2.61 28.37
N ILE A 240 -20.61 -3.25 29.53
CA ILE A 240 -21.47 -4.40 29.90
C ILE A 240 -22.82 -3.90 30.41
N LEU A 241 -23.91 -4.27 29.74
CA LEU A 241 -25.29 -3.94 30.11
C LEU A 241 -26.10 -5.22 30.37
N ASN A 242 -25.94 -5.79 31.57
CA ASN A 242 -26.66 -7.00 31.98
C ASN A 242 -28.12 -6.67 32.35
N LEU A 243 -29.07 -7.37 31.74
CA LEU A 243 -30.52 -7.20 31.97
C LEU A 243 -31.10 -8.32 32.86
N THR A 244 -30.30 -8.87 33.77
CA THR A 244 -30.71 -9.97 34.65
C THR A 244 -31.23 -9.50 36.01
N PRO A 245 -32.20 -10.20 36.63
CA PRO A 245 -32.67 -9.88 37.99
C PRO A 245 -31.57 -9.85 39.07
N ASP A 246 -30.50 -10.64 38.90
CA ASP A 246 -29.39 -10.68 39.86
C ASP A 246 -28.46 -9.47 39.74
N SER A 247 -28.44 -8.78 38.59
CA SER A 247 -27.56 -7.62 38.34
C SER A 247 -27.93 -6.40 39.18
N PHE A 248 -29.12 -6.38 39.78
CA PHE A 248 -29.53 -5.39 40.79
C PHE A 248 -28.60 -5.41 42.02
N SER A 249 -27.88 -6.51 42.28
CA SER A 249 -26.87 -6.61 43.35
C SER A 249 -25.52 -5.94 43.03
N ASP A 250 -25.23 -5.62 41.76
CA ASP A 250 -23.95 -5.02 41.32
C ASP A 250 -23.97 -3.46 41.34
N GLY A 251 -25.06 -2.86 41.82
CA GLY A 251 -25.15 -1.42 42.20
C GLY A 251 -26.22 -0.57 41.50
N GLY A 252 -26.98 -1.12 40.54
CA GLY A 252 -27.96 -0.35 39.75
C GLY A 252 -29.39 -0.41 40.31
N VAL A 253 -29.88 0.70 40.90
CA VAL A 253 -31.27 0.83 41.38
C VAL A 253 -32.17 1.36 40.27
N TYR A 254 -32.23 0.65 39.13
CA TYR A 254 -32.92 1.12 37.92
C TYR A 254 -33.89 0.08 37.39
N ASN A 255 -35.14 0.51 37.18
CA ASN A 255 -36.20 -0.35 36.69
C ASN A 255 -36.08 -0.50 35.16
N LEU A 256 -35.60 -1.67 34.71
CA LEU A 256 -35.38 -1.99 33.29
C LEU A 256 -36.65 -1.91 32.42
N LEU A 257 -37.82 -1.73 33.04
CA LEU A 257 -39.11 -1.52 32.40
C LEU A 257 -39.39 -0.05 31.99
N ASP A 258 -38.57 0.95 32.35
CA ASP A 258 -38.67 2.32 31.77
C ASP A 258 -37.59 2.54 30.69
N PRO A 259 -37.96 2.61 29.40
CA PRO A 259 -37.05 2.94 28.31
C PRO A 259 -36.24 4.22 28.51
N ARG A 260 -36.76 5.21 29.23
CA ARG A 260 -36.05 6.49 29.46
C ARG A 260 -34.94 6.34 30.49
N ALA A 261 -35.13 5.52 31.52
CA ALA A 261 -34.07 5.20 32.48
C ALA A 261 -32.93 4.44 31.79
N LEU A 262 -33.28 3.47 30.93
CA LEU A 262 -32.31 2.72 30.14
C LEU A 262 -31.55 3.62 29.14
N GLN A 263 -32.26 4.48 28.40
CA GLN A 263 -31.61 5.44 27.51
C GLN A 263 -30.70 6.42 28.27
N ALA A 264 -31.08 6.87 29.48
CA ALA A 264 -30.25 7.73 30.32
C ALA A 264 -28.96 7.01 30.76
N GLN A 265 -29.06 5.74 31.17
CA GLN A 265 -27.90 4.91 31.48
C GLN A 265 -26.98 4.72 30.27
N VAL A 266 -27.54 4.47 29.07
CA VAL A 266 -26.72 4.33 27.85
C VAL A 266 -26.07 5.67 27.47
N ARG A 267 -26.75 6.81 27.64
CA ARG A 267 -26.16 8.15 27.48
C ARG A 267 -24.98 8.36 28.43
N GLU A 268 -25.09 7.94 29.69
CA GLU A 268 -24.00 8.02 30.67
C GLU A 268 -22.80 7.15 30.27
N LEU A 269 -23.02 5.90 29.83
CA LEU A 269 -21.96 5.00 29.36
C LEU A 269 -21.26 5.57 28.12
N VAL A 270 -22.01 6.11 27.16
CA VAL A 270 -21.46 6.73 25.93
C VAL A 270 -20.69 8.02 26.26
N ALA A 271 -21.22 8.88 27.14
CA ALA A 271 -20.53 10.08 27.61
C ALA A 271 -19.26 9.76 28.42
N ALA A 272 -19.22 8.61 29.10
CA ALA A 272 -18.03 8.09 29.76
C ALA A 272 -17.01 7.44 28.80
N GLY A 273 -17.34 7.29 27.51
CA GLY A 273 -16.42 6.80 26.47
C GLY A 273 -16.75 5.43 25.87
N ALA A 274 -17.90 4.82 26.20
CA ALA A 274 -18.31 3.56 25.58
C ALA A 274 -18.68 3.76 24.10
N THR A 275 -18.00 3.03 23.22
CA THR A 275 -18.29 2.98 21.77
C THR A 275 -19.24 1.84 21.39
N ILE A 276 -19.28 0.80 22.22
CA ILE A 276 -20.09 -0.40 22.04
C ILE A 276 -20.85 -0.65 23.35
N ILE A 277 -22.14 -0.97 23.27
CA ILE A 277 -22.96 -1.43 24.41
C ILE A 277 -23.26 -2.90 24.18
N ASP A 278 -22.92 -3.74 25.15
CA ASP A 278 -23.05 -5.19 25.05
C ASP A 278 -24.11 -5.70 26.02
N ILE A 279 -25.25 -6.11 25.44
CA ILE A 279 -26.50 -6.38 26.15
C ILE A 279 -26.60 -7.88 26.44
N GLY A 280 -26.62 -8.25 27.73
CA GLY A 280 -26.75 -9.65 28.17
C GLY A 280 -28.11 -9.93 28.79
N GLY A 281 -28.92 -10.79 28.16
CA GLY A 281 -30.22 -11.22 28.69
C GLY A 281 -30.14 -12.37 29.69
N GLN A 282 -29.12 -13.24 29.54
CA GLN A 282 -28.79 -14.35 30.44
C GLN A 282 -27.46 -14.10 31.19
N SER A 283 -27.30 -14.71 32.37
CA SER A 283 -26.05 -14.71 33.11
C SER A 283 -25.11 -15.83 32.63
N THR A 284 -23.88 -15.48 32.24
CA THR A 284 -22.80 -16.43 31.90
C THR A 284 -21.88 -16.74 33.10
N ARG A 285 -22.28 -16.33 34.32
CA ARG A 285 -21.54 -16.57 35.57
C ARG A 285 -21.52 -18.07 35.93
N PRO A 286 -20.48 -18.59 36.62
CA PRO A 286 -20.44 -19.99 37.01
C PRO A 286 -21.68 -20.43 37.81
N LYS A 287 -22.26 -21.57 37.44
CA LYS A 287 -23.51 -22.14 37.96
C LYS A 287 -24.80 -21.32 37.72
N ALA A 288 -24.80 -20.34 36.83
CA ALA A 288 -26.03 -19.67 36.43
C ALA A 288 -27.04 -20.64 35.80
N GLU A 289 -28.33 -20.44 36.05
CA GLU A 289 -29.40 -21.21 35.40
C GLU A 289 -29.64 -20.73 33.95
N TRP A 290 -30.12 -21.65 33.12
CA TRP A 290 -30.41 -21.40 31.71
C TRP A 290 -31.81 -20.83 31.54
N LEU A 291 -31.95 -19.84 30.66
CA LEU A 291 -33.22 -19.27 30.26
C LEU A 291 -33.71 -19.93 28.97
N SER A 292 -35.01 -19.82 28.68
CA SER A 292 -35.48 -20.02 27.30
C SER A 292 -35.09 -18.79 26.47
N ALA A 293 -34.79 -19.00 25.17
CA ALA A 293 -34.55 -17.93 24.21
C ALA A 293 -35.67 -16.86 24.24
N GLU A 294 -36.92 -17.29 24.45
CA GLU A 294 -38.08 -16.41 24.56
C GLU A 294 -38.06 -15.53 25.82
N THR A 295 -37.55 -16.04 26.95
CA THR A 295 -37.33 -15.25 28.18
C THR A 295 -36.16 -14.26 28.00
N GLU A 296 -35.13 -14.64 27.26
CA GLU A 296 -33.99 -13.77 26.93
C GLU A 296 -34.41 -12.64 26.00
N LEU A 297 -35.19 -12.94 24.96
CA LEU A 297 -35.77 -11.98 24.01
C LEU A 297 -36.69 -10.96 24.68
N GLN A 298 -37.54 -11.39 25.62
CA GLN A 298 -38.37 -10.48 26.42
C GLN A 298 -37.56 -9.46 27.22
N ARG A 299 -36.28 -9.74 27.53
CA ARG A 299 -35.37 -8.79 28.19
C ARG A 299 -34.64 -7.90 27.19
N ILE A 300 -34.05 -8.48 26.13
CA ILE A 300 -33.15 -7.73 25.24
C ILE A 300 -33.89 -6.90 24.16
N LEU A 301 -35.02 -7.37 23.62
CA LEU A 301 -35.70 -6.66 22.53
C LEU A 301 -36.22 -5.27 22.94
N PRO A 302 -36.86 -5.09 24.13
CA PRO A 302 -37.23 -3.74 24.61
C PRO A 302 -36.02 -2.81 24.74
N ALA A 303 -34.86 -3.34 25.15
CA ALA A 303 -33.64 -2.56 25.31
C ALA A 303 -33.05 -2.10 23.97
N ILE A 304 -32.98 -2.98 22.98
CA ILE A 304 -32.50 -2.64 21.63
C ILE A 304 -33.42 -1.58 21.00
N HIS A 305 -34.75 -1.76 21.09
CA HIS A 305 -35.72 -0.78 20.60
C HIS A 305 -35.65 0.55 21.34
N ALA A 306 -35.43 0.56 22.66
CA ALA A 306 -35.26 1.78 23.45
C ALA A 306 -34.00 2.57 23.05
N ILE A 307 -32.90 1.89 22.71
CA ILE A 307 -31.68 2.55 22.22
C ILE A 307 -31.89 3.05 20.79
N ARG A 308 -32.43 2.23 19.88
CA ARG A 308 -32.60 2.60 18.46
C ARG A 308 -33.67 3.67 18.19
N SER A 309 -34.63 3.84 19.10
CA SER A 309 -35.62 4.94 19.05
C SER A 309 -35.08 6.28 19.55
N ALA A 310 -33.93 6.32 20.23
CA ALA A 310 -33.24 7.55 20.59
C ALA A 310 -32.31 7.99 19.44
N SER A 311 -32.62 9.11 18.79
CA SER A 311 -31.85 9.61 17.65
C SER A 311 -30.40 9.98 18.01
N ASP A 312 -30.16 10.41 19.26
CA ASP A 312 -28.82 10.69 19.79
C ASP A 312 -28.00 9.43 20.12
N LEU A 313 -28.64 8.26 20.21
CA LEU A 313 -27.98 6.96 20.42
C LEU A 313 -27.94 6.09 19.15
N HIS A 314 -28.42 6.59 18.01
CA HIS A 314 -28.53 5.79 16.79
C HIS A 314 -27.16 5.30 16.27
N SER A 315 -26.09 6.07 16.49
CA SER A 315 -24.70 5.73 16.11
C SER A 315 -23.98 4.80 17.08
N VAL A 316 -24.59 4.46 18.23
CA VAL A 316 -23.99 3.55 19.22
C VAL A 316 -23.99 2.13 18.66
N THR A 317 -22.89 1.41 18.78
CA THR A 317 -22.84 0.01 18.32
C THR A 317 -23.44 -0.91 19.38
N ILE A 318 -24.38 -1.77 18.98
CA ILE A 318 -25.04 -2.71 19.89
C ILE A 318 -24.49 -4.12 19.66
N SER A 319 -23.92 -4.70 20.72
CA SER A 319 -23.49 -6.09 20.82
C SER A 319 -24.45 -6.87 21.72
N ILE A 320 -24.58 -8.17 21.49
CA ILE A 320 -25.50 -9.05 22.23
C ILE A 320 -24.72 -10.24 22.80
N ASP A 321 -24.59 -10.33 24.13
CA ASP A 321 -23.97 -11.46 24.85
C ASP A 321 -24.98 -12.61 24.91
N THR A 322 -24.98 -13.45 23.88
CA THR A 322 -25.87 -14.61 23.73
C THR A 322 -25.21 -15.75 22.96
N PHE A 323 -25.55 -16.97 23.33
CA PHE A 323 -25.12 -18.21 22.65
C PHE A 323 -26.26 -18.88 21.87
N SER A 324 -27.46 -18.29 21.80
CA SER A 324 -28.59 -18.84 21.04
C SER A 324 -28.75 -18.16 19.67
N ALA A 325 -28.81 -18.98 18.62
CA ALA A 325 -28.92 -18.53 17.23
C ALA A 325 -30.23 -17.76 16.97
N GLU A 326 -31.33 -18.19 17.58
CA GLU A 326 -32.64 -17.53 17.46
C GLU A 326 -32.65 -16.16 18.15
N VAL A 327 -31.99 -16.05 19.31
CA VAL A 327 -31.85 -14.78 20.03
C VAL A 327 -31.01 -13.80 19.21
N ALA A 328 -29.87 -14.25 18.68
CA ALA A 328 -29.03 -13.46 17.78
C ALA A 328 -29.81 -13.00 16.52
N ARG A 329 -30.58 -13.91 15.88
CA ARG A 329 -31.38 -13.61 14.68
C ARG A 329 -32.40 -12.50 14.94
N GLN A 330 -33.17 -12.58 16.03
CA GLN A 330 -34.15 -11.53 16.35
C GLN A 330 -33.50 -10.24 16.84
N ALA A 331 -32.39 -10.31 17.59
CA ALA A 331 -31.70 -9.12 18.08
C ALA A 331 -31.05 -8.29 16.95
N ILE A 332 -30.43 -8.94 15.95
CA ILE A 332 -29.96 -8.26 14.74
C ILE A 332 -31.14 -7.65 13.96
N ALA A 333 -32.27 -8.35 13.85
CA ALA A 333 -33.47 -7.82 13.20
C ALA A 333 -34.09 -6.60 13.94
N ALA A 334 -33.97 -6.54 15.27
CA ALA A 334 -34.30 -5.37 16.09
C ALA A 334 -33.30 -4.22 15.97
N GLY A 335 -32.17 -4.43 15.28
CA GLY A 335 -31.17 -3.42 14.99
C GLY A 335 -29.86 -3.55 15.78
N ALA A 336 -29.51 -4.71 16.31
CA ALA A 336 -28.15 -4.95 16.82
C ALA A 336 -27.11 -5.12 15.68
N ASP A 337 -25.82 -4.96 16.02
CA ASP A 337 -24.70 -4.94 15.08
C ASP A 337 -23.76 -6.15 15.22
N ILE A 338 -23.50 -6.58 16.46
CA ILE A 338 -22.51 -7.61 16.80
C ILE A 338 -23.18 -8.75 17.57
N ILE A 339 -22.77 -9.99 17.28
CA ILE A 339 -23.08 -11.18 18.09
C ILE A 339 -21.85 -11.48 18.96
N ASN A 340 -22.03 -11.55 20.28
CA ASN A 340 -20.96 -11.89 21.23
C ASN A 340 -21.25 -13.27 21.82
N ASP A 341 -20.70 -14.32 21.21
CA ASP A 341 -20.95 -15.70 21.61
C ASP A 341 -19.81 -16.23 22.47
N VAL A 342 -20.08 -16.31 23.78
CA VAL A 342 -19.19 -16.91 24.78
C VAL A 342 -18.77 -18.34 24.44
N SER A 343 -19.58 -19.08 23.69
CA SER A 343 -19.33 -20.47 23.29
C SER A 343 -18.63 -20.62 21.94
N ALA A 344 -18.47 -19.56 21.16
CA ALA A 344 -17.98 -19.59 19.79
C ALA A 344 -18.70 -20.62 18.88
N GLY A 345 -20.01 -20.81 19.06
CA GLY A 345 -20.87 -21.74 18.34
C GLY A 345 -20.83 -23.18 18.85
N LEU A 346 -20.54 -23.40 20.14
CA LEU A 346 -20.50 -24.73 20.76
C LEU A 346 -21.78 -25.09 21.52
N LEU A 347 -22.54 -24.12 22.03
CA LEU A 347 -23.81 -24.39 22.74
C LEU A 347 -25.03 -24.43 21.81
N ASP A 348 -25.00 -23.71 20.69
CA ASP A 348 -26.02 -23.76 19.63
C ASP A 348 -25.37 -24.07 18.27
N PRO A 349 -25.57 -25.28 17.70
CA PRO A 349 -25.03 -25.65 16.39
C PRO A 349 -25.49 -24.78 15.22
N ALA A 350 -26.62 -24.05 15.34
CA ALA A 350 -27.12 -23.17 14.29
C ALA A 350 -26.45 -21.78 14.29
N MET A 351 -25.77 -21.38 15.37
CA MET A 351 -25.25 -20.02 15.55
C MET A 351 -24.39 -19.54 14.38
N LEU A 352 -23.39 -20.33 13.97
CA LEU A 352 -22.44 -19.91 12.95
C LEU A 352 -23.08 -19.79 11.55
N SER A 353 -24.02 -20.68 11.20
CA SER A 353 -24.78 -20.58 9.95
C SER A 353 -25.79 -19.43 9.96
N THR A 354 -26.38 -19.13 11.12
CA THR A 354 -27.25 -17.96 11.28
C THR A 354 -26.45 -16.67 11.14
N VAL A 355 -25.28 -16.54 11.77
CA VAL A 355 -24.41 -15.37 11.62
C VAL A 355 -23.91 -15.20 10.18
N ALA A 356 -23.52 -16.29 9.50
CA ALA A 356 -23.15 -16.24 8.08
C ALA A 356 -24.30 -15.72 7.19
N THR A 357 -25.55 -16.04 7.54
CA THR A 357 -26.75 -15.56 6.85
C THR A 357 -27.10 -14.10 7.18
N LEU A 358 -26.75 -13.63 8.39
CA LEU A 358 -27.00 -12.26 8.85
C LEU A 358 -25.98 -11.24 8.32
N GLY A 359 -24.80 -11.68 7.87
CA GLY A 359 -23.73 -10.79 7.38
C GLY A 359 -23.14 -9.87 8.46
N LYS A 360 -23.23 -10.28 9.73
CA LYS A 360 -22.84 -9.47 10.90
C LYS A 360 -21.56 -9.99 11.56
N THR A 361 -20.91 -9.11 12.32
CA THR A 361 -19.66 -9.42 13.02
C THR A 361 -19.91 -10.27 14.26
N ILE A 362 -19.15 -11.34 14.44
CA ILE A 362 -19.20 -12.22 15.62
C ILE A 362 -17.90 -12.18 16.42
N ILE A 363 -18.06 -12.21 17.75
CA ILE A 363 -16.98 -12.46 18.70
C ILE A 363 -17.02 -13.93 19.11
N LEU A 364 -15.91 -14.64 18.89
CA LEU A 364 -15.71 -16.04 19.24
C LEU A 364 -14.83 -16.11 20.49
N MET A 365 -15.43 -16.34 21.66
CA MET A 365 -14.68 -16.49 22.91
C MET A 365 -14.28 -17.94 23.17
N HIS A 366 -13.10 -18.15 23.75
CA HIS A 366 -12.69 -19.47 24.24
C HIS A 366 -13.33 -19.82 25.60
N MET A 367 -14.28 -20.76 25.59
CA MET A 367 -14.67 -21.53 26.79
C MET A 367 -14.66 -23.04 26.52
N ARG A 368 -14.76 -23.84 27.60
CA ARG A 368 -14.91 -25.30 27.54
C ARG A 368 -16.07 -25.72 28.44
N GLY A 369 -16.88 -26.67 27.96
CA GLY A 369 -18.09 -27.09 28.67
C GLY A 369 -19.15 -25.99 28.69
N ASP A 370 -19.74 -25.79 29.86
CA ASP A 370 -20.90 -24.92 30.12
C ASP A 370 -20.72 -24.17 31.46
N PRO A 371 -21.60 -23.22 31.85
CA PRO A 371 -21.47 -22.48 33.11
C PRO A 371 -21.38 -23.34 34.39
N HIS A 372 -21.90 -24.56 34.41
CA HIS A 372 -21.80 -25.48 35.54
C HIS A 372 -20.47 -26.27 35.51
N THR A 373 -20.06 -26.76 34.33
CA THR A 373 -18.88 -27.63 34.19
C THR A 373 -17.55 -26.90 33.97
N MET A 374 -17.54 -25.68 33.42
CA MET A 374 -16.31 -25.00 32.99
C MET A 374 -15.24 -24.87 34.09
N THR A 375 -15.65 -24.81 35.36
CA THR A 375 -14.71 -24.63 36.49
C THR A 375 -13.81 -25.85 36.76
N THR A 376 -14.10 -27.03 36.21
CA THR A 376 -13.26 -28.23 36.31
C THR A 376 -12.40 -28.48 35.06
N LEU A 377 -12.76 -27.91 33.90
CA LEU A 377 -12.14 -28.19 32.59
C LEU A 377 -10.85 -27.39 32.32
N THR A 378 -10.08 -27.10 33.38
CA THR A 378 -8.92 -26.20 33.40
C THR A 378 -7.59 -26.87 33.04
N ASN A 379 -7.61 -28.11 32.56
CA ASN A 379 -6.39 -28.85 32.18
C ASN A 379 -5.96 -28.53 30.74
N TYR A 380 -4.80 -27.90 30.57
CA TYR A 380 -4.21 -27.59 29.26
C TYR A 380 -2.85 -28.29 29.15
N PRO A 381 -2.75 -29.48 28.51
CA PRO A 381 -1.59 -30.35 28.61
C PRO A 381 -0.31 -29.75 27.99
N ASN A 382 -0.45 -28.86 27.01
CA ASN A 382 0.66 -28.19 26.33
C ASN A 382 0.84 -26.73 26.83
N GLY A 383 0.30 -26.40 28.01
CA GLY A 383 0.18 -25.01 28.48
C GLY A 383 -1.06 -24.30 27.92
N VAL A 384 -1.49 -23.23 28.60
CA VAL A 384 -2.77 -22.56 28.29
C VAL A 384 -2.72 -21.76 26.98
N VAL A 385 -1.58 -21.15 26.65
CA VAL A 385 -1.45 -20.31 25.43
C VAL A 385 -1.67 -21.15 24.16
N ASP A 386 -0.92 -22.24 23.99
CA ASP A 386 -1.06 -23.12 22.81
C ASP A 386 -2.41 -23.86 22.79
N GLY A 387 -2.93 -24.25 23.97
CA GLY A 387 -4.27 -24.86 24.06
C GLY A 387 -5.38 -23.90 23.62
N VAL A 388 -5.36 -22.65 24.11
CA VAL A 388 -6.33 -21.63 23.73
C VAL A 388 -6.18 -21.24 22.26
N ALA A 389 -4.95 -21.14 21.75
CA ALA A 389 -4.69 -20.88 20.34
C ALA A 389 -5.29 -21.96 19.43
N LYS A 390 -5.05 -23.24 19.75
CA LYS A 390 -5.55 -24.39 18.98
C LYS A 390 -7.07 -24.48 18.98
N GLU A 391 -7.70 -24.32 20.14
CA GLU A 391 -9.18 -24.39 20.24
C GLU A 391 -9.84 -23.19 19.53
N LEU A 392 -9.28 -21.97 19.62
CA LEU A 392 -9.75 -20.82 18.81
C LEU A 392 -9.52 -21.02 17.31
N ALA A 393 -8.39 -21.63 16.90
CA ALA A 393 -8.11 -21.96 15.50
C ALA A 393 -9.14 -22.94 14.91
N GLU A 394 -9.57 -23.94 15.70
CA GLU A 394 -10.62 -24.88 15.32
C GLU A 394 -12.00 -24.21 15.22
N ARG A 395 -12.34 -23.28 16.13
CA ARG A 395 -13.59 -22.49 16.04
C ARG A 395 -13.58 -21.51 14.86
N LEU A 396 -12.47 -20.83 14.62
CA LEU A 396 -12.27 -19.96 13.45
C LEU A 396 -12.47 -20.73 12.14
N HIS A 397 -11.86 -21.91 11.99
CA HIS A 397 -12.06 -22.73 10.80
C HIS A 397 -13.53 -23.20 10.65
N THR A 398 -14.21 -23.49 11.76
CA THR A 398 -15.64 -23.82 11.75
C THR A 398 -16.50 -22.63 11.28
N ALA A 399 -16.17 -21.41 11.70
CA ALA A 399 -16.83 -20.18 11.26
C ALA A 399 -16.59 -19.88 9.77
N GLU A 400 -15.34 -19.98 9.29
CA GLU A 400 -15.01 -19.88 7.86
C GLU A 400 -15.80 -20.92 7.04
N ALA A 401 -15.87 -22.16 7.50
CA ALA A 401 -16.58 -23.26 6.82
C ALA A 401 -18.12 -23.12 6.84
N ALA A 402 -18.68 -22.40 7.82
CA ALA A 402 -20.09 -22.00 7.87
C ALA A 402 -20.42 -20.85 6.91
N GLY A 403 -19.40 -20.16 6.35
CA GLY A 403 -19.55 -19.05 5.42
C GLY A 403 -19.32 -17.66 6.03
N ILE A 404 -18.93 -17.56 7.31
CA ILE A 404 -18.60 -16.27 7.93
C ILE A 404 -17.26 -15.78 7.34
N PRO A 405 -17.21 -14.59 6.72
CA PRO A 405 -15.97 -14.09 6.14
C PRO A 405 -15.02 -13.59 7.23
N ARG A 406 -13.71 -13.73 7.00
CA ARG A 406 -12.66 -13.53 8.01
C ARG A 406 -12.60 -12.11 8.60
N TRP A 407 -13.09 -11.11 7.87
CA TRP A 407 -13.20 -9.71 8.33
C TRP A 407 -14.42 -9.43 9.23
N ARG A 408 -15.33 -10.40 9.41
CA ARG A 408 -16.48 -10.36 10.34
C ARG A 408 -16.23 -11.17 11.63
N ILE A 409 -14.98 -11.53 11.95
CA ILE A 409 -14.64 -12.38 13.11
C ILE A 409 -13.71 -11.64 14.07
N ILE A 410 -14.01 -11.72 15.36
CA ILE A 410 -13.21 -11.22 16.49
C ILE A 410 -12.95 -12.40 17.45
N LEU A 411 -11.80 -12.43 18.13
CA LEU A 411 -11.45 -13.49 19.09
C LEU A 411 -11.36 -12.95 20.52
N ASP A 412 -11.78 -13.73 21.53
CA ASP A 412 -11.49 -13.45 22.95
C ASP A 412 -10.83 -14.70 23.60
N PRO A 413 -9.67 -14.59 24.29
CA PRO A 413 -9.06 -15.71 25.02
C PRO A 413 -9.93 -16.27 26.14
N GLY A 414 -11.05 -15.64 26.47
CA GLY A 414 -12.03 -16.06 27.47
C GLY A 414 -11.46 -16.05 28.87
N ILE A 415 -10.85 -14.92 29.29
CA ILE A 415 -10.25 -14.79 30.62
C ILE A 415 -11.29 -15.12 31.71
N GLY A 416 -10.97 -16.03 32.61
CA GLY A 416 -11.86 -16.51 33.68
C GLY A 416 -12.83 -17.63 33.28
N PHE A 417 -12.91 -18.01 32.00
CA PHE A 417 -13.72 -19.13 31.53
C PHE A 417 -12.84 -20.37 31.31
N ALA A 418 -13.14 -21.45 32.03
CA ALA A 418 -12.35 -22.70 32.04
C ALA A 418 -10.84 -22.56 32.34
N LYS A 419 -10.44 -21.57 33.15
CA LYS A 419 -9.03 -21.23 33.42
C LYS A 419 -8.76 -20.94 34.90
N THR A 420 -7.64 -21.44 35.43
CA THR A 420 -7.17 -21.13 36.79
C THR A 420 -6.67 -19.69 36.91
N GLN A 421 -6.47 -19.19 38.14
CA GLN A 421 -5.91 -17.85 38.39
C GLN A 421 -4.56 -17.64 37.69
N GLN A 422 -3.65 -18.62 37.79
CA GLN A 422 -2.34 -18.58 37.14
C GLN A 422 -2.45 -18.56 35.61
N GLN A 423 -3.33 -19.41 35.05
CA GLN A 423 -3.58 -19.46 33.59
C GLN A 423 -4.15 -18.15 33.05
N ASN A 424 -5.00 -17.45 33.82
CA ASN A 424 -5.54 -16.14 33.45
C ASN A 424 -4.44 -15.06 33.42
N LEU A 425 -3.49 -15.11 34.35
CA LEU A 425 -2.34 -14.21 34.35
C LEU A 425 -1.37 -14.53 33.21
N GLU A 426 -1.12 -15.82 32.95
CA GLU A 426 -0.28 -16.27 31.84
C GLU A 426 -0.82 -15.81 30.49
N LEU A 427 -2.13 -15.96 30.24
CA LEU A 427 -2.76 -15.49 29.00
C LEU A 427 -2.70 -13.97 28.83
N LEU A 428 -2.79 -13.18 29.90
CA LEU A 428 -2.64 -11.73 29.83
C LEU A 428 -1.17 -11.34 29.54
N ALA A 429 -0.22 -11.97 30.23
CA ALA A 429 1.22 -11.72 30.03
C ALA A 429 1.74 -12.17 28.65
N ARG A 430 1.15 -13.25 28.09
CA ARG A 430 1.52 -13.86 26.81
C ARG A 430 0.49 -13.58 25.69
N LEU A 431 -0.37 -12.57 25.84
CA LEU A 431 -1.39 -12.25 24.83
C LEU A 431 -0.79 -11.93 23.45
N THR A 432 0.35 -11.25 23.42
CA THR A 432 1.11 -10.99 22.17
C THR A 432 1.54 -12.29 21.49
N GLU A 433 1.90 -13.32 22.26
CA GLU A 433 2.30 -14.63 21.74
C GLU A 433 1.08 -15.42 21.24
N LEU A 434 -0.04 -15.39 21.96
CA LEU A 434 -1.31 -15.96 21.51
C LEU A 434 -1.75 -15.38 20.14
N ARG A 435 -1.52 -14.09 19.92
CA ARG A 435 -1.85 -13.36 18.68
C ARG A 435 -0.88 -13.62 17.51
N HIS A 436 0.31 -14.19 17.77
CA HIS A 436 1.42 -14.25 16.80
C HIS A 436 2.21 -15.58 16.74
N SER A 437 1.88 -16.59 17.57
CA SER A 437 2.68 -17.82 17.70
C SER A 437 2.78 -18.62 16.38
N ALA A 438 3.99 -19.07 16.07
CA ALA A 438 4.35 -19.62 14.77
C ALA A 438 4.00 -21.10 14.57
N THR A 439 3.53 -21.81 15.61
CA THR A 439 3.31 -23.27 15.58
C THR A 439 1.99 -23.66 14.92
N GLN A 440 0.88 -23.03 15.31
CA GLN A 440 -0.41 -23.08 14.61
C GLN A 440 -1.18 -21.74 14.59
N SER A 441 -0.73 -20.74 15.38
CA SER A 441 -1.45 -19.48 15.59
C SER A 441 -1.27 -18.44 14.48
N SER A 442 -0.52 -18.75 13.42
CA SER A 442 -0.44 -17.91 12.21
C SER A 442 -1.81 -17.67 11.58
N ILE A 443 -2.73 -18.64 11.68
CA ILE A 443 -4.11 -18.44 11.21
C ILE A 443 -4.95 -17.52 12.12
N LEU A 444 -4.47 -17.17 13.32
CA LEU A 444 -5.08 -16.16 14.19
C LEU A 444 -4.49 -14.75 13.96
N GLN A 445 -3.38 -14.65 13.22
CA GLN A 445 -2.73 -13.38 12.94
C GLN A 445 -3.63 -12.49 12.08
N GLY A 446 -3.62 -11.18 12.39
CA GLY A 446 -4.40 -10.17 11.68
C GLY A 446 -5.88 -10.10 12.05
N LEU A 447 -6.40 -11.02 12.86
CA LEU A 447 -7.73 -10.89 13.46
C LEU A 447 -7.71 -9.88 14.63
N PRO A 448 -8.80 -9.13 14.86
CA PRO A 448 -8.96 -8.30 16.04
C PRO A 448 -9.30 -9.13 17.28
N TRP A 449 -8.94 -8.61 18.45
CA TRP A 449 -9.09 -9.28 19.73
C TRP A 449 -9.88 -8.47 20.76
N LEU A 450 -10.85 -9.11 21.42
CA LEU A 450 -11.54 -8.59 22.60
C LEU A 450 -10.93 -9.19 23.88
N VAL A 451 -10.86 -8.41 24.95
CA VAL A 451 -10.47 -8.90 26.29
C VAL A 451 -11.47 -8.45 27.34
N GLY A 452 -12.19 -9.41 27.95
CA GLY A 452 -13.11 -9.17 29.06
C GLY A 452 -12.56 -9.61 30.42
N THR A 453 -11.92 -8.71 31.17
CA THR A 453 -11.36 -8.98 32.52
C THR A 453 -12.18 -8.42 33.68
N SER A 454 -13.07 -7.44 33.41
CA SER A 454 -13.67 -6.56 34.43
C SER A 454 -14.39 -7.29 35.57
N ARG A 455 -14.11 -6.84 36.80
CA ARG A 455 -14.66 -7.35 38.08
C ARG A 455 -14.43 -8.86 38.37
N LYS A 456 -13.72 -9.62 37.52
CA LYS A 456 -13.64 -11.09 37.62
C LYS A 456 -12.95 -11.60 38.90
N GLY A 457 -13.37 -12.78 39.37
CA GLY A 457 -13.01 -13.31 40.68
C GLY A 457 -11.52 -13.58 40.91
N PHE A 458 -10.72 -13.80 39.85
CA PHE A 458 -9.28 -13.96 39.98
C PHE A 458 -8.58 -12.67 40.43
N ILE A 459 -9.12 -11.49 40.08
CA ILE A 459 -8.60 -10.18 40.49
C ILE A 459 -8.80 -9.98 41.99
N GLY A 460 -9.98 -10.29 42.51
CA GLY A 460 -10.26 -10.21 43.95
C GLY A 460 -9.31 -11.07 44.79
N LYS A 461 -9.01 -12.28 44.30
CA LYS A 461 -8.04 -13.20 44.94
C LYS A 461 -6.57 -12.73 44.90
N ILE A 462 -6.21 -11.77 44.03
CA ILE A 462 -4.86 -11.17 44.00
C ILE A 462 -4.83 -9.94 44.91
N THR A 463 -5.87 -9.11 44.82
CA THR A 463 -5.92 -7.78 45.45
C THR A 463 -6.49 -7.76 46.87
N GLY A 464 -7.04 -8.88 47.35
CA GLY A 464 -7.81 -8.95 48.61
C GLY A 464 -9.18 -8.27 48.53
N VAL A 465 -9.67 -7.93 47.32
CA VAL A 465 -10.94 -7.20 47.14
C VAL A 465 -12.08 -8.16 46.82
N ASP A 466 -12.79 -8.59 47.87
CA ASP A 466 -13.91 -9.54 47.77
C ASP A 466 -15.13 -8.96 47.03
N VAL A 467 -15.46 -7.69 47.24
CA VAL A 467 -16.63 -7.05 46.59
C VAL A 467 -16.33 -6.78 45.12
N ALA A 468 -17.07 -7.43 44.21
CA ALA A 468 -16.85 -7.35 42.76
C ALA A 468 -16.79 -5.91 42.23
N ALA A 469 -17.75 -5.07 42.61
CA ALA A 469 -17.83 -3.66 42.22
C ALA A 469 -16.67 -2.78 42.75
N LYS A 470 -15.86 -3.25 43.71
CA LYS A 470 -14.68 -2.51 44.20
C LYS A 470 -13.38 -2.88 43.49
N ARG A 471 -13.40 -3.82 42.53
CA ARG A 471 -12.21 -4.33 41.82
C ARG A 471 -11.74 -3.43 40.66
N VAL A 472 -11.99 -2.11 40.74
CA VAL A 472 -11.72 -1.16 39.64
C VAL A 472 -10.22 -1.07 39.33
N MET A 473 -9.36 -0.83 40.33
CA MET A 473 -7.91 -0.73 40.14
C MET A 473 -7.28 -2.06 39.68
N GLY A 474 -7.76 -3.19 40.19
CA GLY A 474 -7.34 -4.51 39.71
C GLY A 474 -7.82 -4.80 38.28
N THR A 475 -8.97 -4.24 37.88
CA THR A 475 -9.44 -4.28 36.50
C THR A 475 -8.53 -3.44 35.61
N ALA A 476 -8.21 -2.19 36.00
CA ALA A 476 -7.31 -1.29 35.27
C ALA A 476 -6.00 -1.98 34.88
N ALA A 477 -5.29 -2.58 35.85
CA ALA A 477 -4.05 -3.31 35.58
C ALA A 477 -4.20 -4.44 34.54
N THR A 478 -5.30 -5.20 34.59
CA THR A 478 -5.56 -6.25 33.58
C THR A 478 -6.02 -5.72 32.23
N VAL A 479 -6.67 -4.55 32.20
CA VAL A 479 -7.08 -3.84 30.99
C VAL A 479 -5.84 -3.28 30.29
N THR A 480 -4.94 -2.60 31.01
CA THR A 480 -3.61 -2.20 30.53
C THR A 480 -2.84 -3.39 29.94
N ALA A 481 -2.74 -4.50 30.67
CA ALA A 481 -2.07 -5.71 30.16
C ALA A 481 -2.70 -6.23 28.85
N GLY A 482 -4.03 -6.21 28.72
CA GLY A 482 -4.73 -6.52 27.48
C GLY A 482 -4.41 -5.54 26.34
N ILE A 483 -4.42 -4.23 26.62
CA ILE A 483 -4.16 -3.15 25.66
C ILE A 483 -2.72 -3.18 25.12
N VAL A 484 -1.74 -3.52 25.98
CA VAL A 484 -0.32 -3.71 25.65
C VAL A 484 -0.11 -5.03 24.89
N GLY A 485 -0.77 -6.12 25.30
CA GLY A 485 -0.82 -7.37 24.53
C GLY A 485 -1.50 -7.25 23.16
N GLY A 486 -2.24 -6.15 22.97
CA GLY A 486 -2.78 -5.74 21.67
C GLY A 486 -4.27 -5.99 21.49
N ALA A 487 -5.06 -6.00 22.55
CA ALA A 487 -6.52 -6.01 22.47
C ALA A 487 -7.06 -4.78 21.73
N ASP A 488 -7.96 -5.02 20.79
CA ASP A 488 -8.66 -4.03 19.98
C ASP A 488 -9.97 -3.57 20.65
N ILE A 489 -10.56 -4.43 21.50
CA ILE A 489 -11.75 -4.11 22.31
C ILE A 489 -11.51 -4.55 23.77
N VAL A 490 -11.91 -3.72 24.75
CA VAL A 490 -11.96 -4.10 26.17
C VAL A 490 -13.38 -4.08 26.71
N ARG A 491 -13.81 -5.18 27.34
CA ARG A 491 -15.19 -5.37 27.84
C ARG A 491 -15.27 -5.12 29.36
N VAL A 492 -15.97 -4.07 29.75
CA VAL A 492 -15.89 -3.47 31.10
C VAL A 492 -17.24 -3.03 31.67
N HIS A 493 -17.38 -3.08 33.00
CA HIS A 493 -18.52 -2.47 33.70
C HIS A 493 -18.23 -0.98 34.01
N ASP A 494 -17.03 -0.71 34.53
CA ASP A 494 -16.63 0.57 35.13
C ASP A 494 -16.07 1.52 34.05
N VAL A 495 -16.92 1.88 33.08
CA VAL A 495 -16.52 2.54 31.81
C VAL A 495 -15.67 3.79 32.03
N LYS A 496 -16.08 4.69 32.93
CA LYS A 496 -15.43 5.99 33.14
C LYS A 496 -13.95 5.82 33.52
N ASP A 497 -13.68 5.03 34.54
CA ASP A 497 -12.34 4.75 35.04
C ASP A 497 -11.48 4.05 33.97
N MET A 498 -12.08 3.13 33.20
CA MET A 498 -11.37 2.41 32.14
C MET A 498 -11.12 3.27 30.89
N ALA A 499 -11.93 4.30 30.65
CA ALA A 499 -11.71 5.26 29.56
C ALA A 499 -10.51 6.18 29.82
N GLU A 500 -10.22 6.50 31.08
CA GLU A 500 -8.99 7.20 31.45
C GLU A 500 -7.75 6.32 31.15
N VAL A 501 -7.78 5.04 31.54
CA VAL A 501 -6.73 4.04 31.24
C VAL A 501 -6.50 3.86 29.73
N VAL A 502 -7.58 3.64 28.95
CA VAL A 502 -7.50 3.48 27.49
C VAL A 502 -6.92 4.73 26.82
N LYS A 503 -7.27 5.92 27.31
CA LYS A 503 -6.80 7.20 26.77
C LYS A 503 -5.32 7.45 27.06
N GLU A 504 -4.82 7.08 28.24
CA GLU A 504 -3.41 7.17 28.60
C GLU A 504 -2.56 6.26 27.72
N GLU A 505 -2.92 4.98 27.62
CA GLU A 505 -2.30 4.00 26.72
C GLU A 505 -2.30 4.48 25.26
N GLN A 506 -3.40 5.07 24.79
CA GLN A 506 -3.47 5.59 23.42
C GLN A 506 -2.52 6.78 23.19
N ILE A 507 -2.32 7.63 24.19
CA ILE A 507 -1.33 8.73 24.13
C ILE A 507 0.09 8.15 24.09
N GLN A 508 0.39 7.11 24.87
CA GLN A 508 1.69 6.43 24.86
C GLN A 508 1.98 5.78 23.49
N LYS A 509 1.04 4.99 22.95
CA LYS A 509 1.13 4.43 21.58
C LYS A 509 1.37 5.52 20.53
N ASN A 510 0.65 6.64 20.61
CA ASN A 510 0.76 7.78 19.70
C ASN A 510 2.03 8.63 19.87
N LYS A 511 2.78 8.47 20.98
CA LYS A 511 4.14 9.01 21.13
C LYS A 511 5.16 8.05 20.50
N MET A 512 5.08 6.76 20.81
CA MET A 512 6.03 5.74 20.35
C MET A 512 5.95 5.48 18.83
N SER A 513 4.79 5.67 18.20
CA SER A 513 4.61 5.50 16.75
C SER A 513 5.13 6.66 15.90
N LYS A 514 5.55 7.77 16.51
CA LYS A 514 6.14 8.92 15.80
C LYS A 514 7.67 8.86 15.90
N PRO A 515 8.41 9.10 14.80
CA PRO A 515 9.86 9.20 14.88
C PRO A 515 10.24 10.38 15.78
N THR A 516 10.83 10.09 16.93
CA THR A 516 11.21 11.08 17.93
C THR A 516 12.25 12.03 17.36
N ARG A 517 11.87 13.31 17.25
CA ARG A 517 12.82 14.39 17.01
C ARG A 517 13.48 14.67 18.35
N ALA A 518 14.73 14.24 18.51
CA ALA A 518 15.47 14.36 19.78
C ALA A 518 15.37 15.77 20.34
N ASP A 519 14.73 15.90 21.50
CA ASP A 519 14.66 17.16 22.24
C ASP A 519 15.93 17.30 23.09
N TRP A 520 16.38 18.53 23.30
CA TRP A 520 17.69 18.80 23.92
C TRP A 520 17.64 18.80 25.46
N ALA A 521 16.56 18.26 26.04
CA ALA A 521 16.26 18.31 27.48
C ALA A 521 16.43 16.96 28.20
N ASP A 522 16.36 15.83 27.49
CA ASP A 522 16.32 14.48 28.11
C ASP A 522 17.73 13.93 28.44
N ASP A 523 18.80 14.58 27.99
CA ASP A 523 20.20 14.09 28.02
C ASP A 523 20.89 14.30 29.40
N VAL A 524 20.12 14.32 30.50
CA VAL A 524 20.59 14.57 31.88
C VAL A 524 20.02 13.63 32.95
N SER A 525 19.56 12.44 32.57
CA SER A 525 19.47 11.29 33.49
C SER A 525 19.61 9.95 32.75
N ASP A 526 20.82 9.38 32.79
CA ASP A 526 21.12 7.93 32.87
C ASP A 526 22.62 7.71 32.63
N ALA A 527 23.43 8.10 33.62
CA ALA A 527 24.87 7.87 33.63
C ALA A 527 25.21 6.68 34.53
N ASP A 528 24.90 5.45 34.09
CA ASP A 528 25.65 4.22 34.41
C ASP A 528 25.07 2.99 33.69
N ASP A 529 25.44 2.78 32.41
CA ASP A 529 25.41 1.43 31.82
C ASP A 529 26.55 1.21 30.80
N ALA A 530 27.43 0.26 31.09
CA ALA A 530 28.75 0.13 30.47
C ALA A 530 28.76 -0.80 29.24
N THR A 531 28.05 -0.41 28.17
CA THR A 531 27.97 -1.24 26.95
C THR A 531 29.14 -1.00 25.98
N THR A 532 29.94 -2.05 25.75
CA THR A 532 31.14 -2.03 24.88
C THR A 532 30.79 -2.07 23.37
N SER A 533 29.99 -1.10 22.91
CA SER A 533 29.63 -0.95 21.49
C SER A 533 30.15 0.37 20.90
N LEU A 534 30.46 0.38 19.59
CA LEU A 534 30.80 1.60 18.85
C LEU A 534 29.53 2.16 18.21
N PRO A 535 29.24 3.46 18.32
CA PRO A 535 28.03 4.04 17.77
C PRO A 535 28.04 3.99 16.23
N ALA A 536 26.85 3.79 15.65
CA ALA A 536 26.64 3.69 14.21
C ALA A 536 27.13 4.96 13.46
N PRO A 537 27.67 4.81 12.24
CA PRO A 537 28.27 5.92 11.50
C PRO A 537 27.21 6.93 11.04
N THR A 538 27.32 8.18 11.49
CA THR A 538 26.37 9.24 11.14
C THR A 538 26.79 9.95 9.84
N THR A 539 25.81 10.26 8.98
CA THR A 539 26.05 11.00 7.72
C THR A 539 25.29 12.31 7.73
N THR A 540 26.01 13.43 7.79
CA THR A 540 25.43 14.77 7.72
C THR A 540 25.59 15.35 6.32
N VAL A 541 24.57 16.06 5.83
CA VAL A 541 24.62 16.77 4.54
C VAL A 541 24.86 18.24 4.83
N ASN A 542 26.00 18.78 4.39
CA ASN A 542 26.32 20.20 4.55
C ASN A 542 25.49 21.04 3.57
N LYS A 543 25.28 22.32 3.90
CA LYS A 543 24.57 23.28 3.03
C LYS A 543 25.20 23.40 1.63
N ASP A 544 26.50 23.12 1.50
CA ASP A 544 27.26 23.12 0.24
C ASP A 544 27.10 21.83 -0.59
N GLY A 545 26.14 20.96 -0.26
CA GLY A 545 25.85 19.71 -0.98
C GLY A 545 26.86 18.58 -0.76
N THR A 546 27.88 18.78 0.07
CA THR A 546 28.84 17.72 0.44
C THR A 546 28.29 16.83 1.56
N LYS A 547 28.39 15.51 1.39
CA LYS A 547 28.04 14.54 2.44
C LYS A 547 29.26 14.30 3.32
N THR A 548 29.10 14.40 4.63
CA THR A 548 30.15 14.13 5.62
C THR A 548 29.75 12.88 6.39
N VAL A 549 30.49 11.79 6.22
CA VAL A 549 30.31 10.55 6.98
C VAL A 549 31.29 10.57 8.15
N ILE A 550 30.78 10.40 9.36
CA ILE A 550 31.55 10.25 10.59
C ILE A 550 31.42 8.80 11.05
N SER A 551 32.54 8.10 11.16
CA SER A 551 32.59 6.74 11.73
C SER A 551 33.63 6.66 12.84
N TYR A 552 33.45 5.71 13.75
CA TYR A 552 34.39 5.43 14.82
C TYR A 552 35.03 4.05 14.57
N ARG A 553 36.35 3.96 14.72
CA ARG A 553 37.12 2.72 14.62
C ARG A 553 38.11 2.66 15.78
N ILE A 554 38.38 1.46 16.28
CA ILE A 554 39.48 1.23 17.22
C ILE A 554 40.77 1.03 16.41
N ASN A 555 41.81 1.78 16.76
CA ASN A 555 43.15 1.62 16.21
C ASN A 555 43.89 0.47 16.91
N ASP A 556 44.99 -0.01 16.33
CA ASP A 556 45.72 -1.19 16.78
C ASP A 556 46.33 -1.04 18.21
N ALA A 557 46.37 0.18 18.74
CA ALA A 557 46.71 0.51 20.13
C ALA A 557 45.49 0.56 21.09
N GLY A 558 44.34 -0.01 20.72
CA GLY A 558 43.12 -0.11 21.54
C GLY A 558 42.29 1.18 21.69
N GLN A 559 42.75 2.31 21.15
CA GLN A 559 42.09 3.61 21.30
C GLN A 559 40.98 3.84 20.27
N ARG A 560 39.86 4.45 20.70
CA ARG A 560 38.72 4.84 19.83
C ARG A 560 39.08 6.10 19.03
N VAL A 561 39.09 6.00 17.70
CA VAL A 561 39.44 7.10 16.77
C VAL A 561 38.27 7.46 15.87
N LYS A 562 38.05 8.77 15.67
CA LYS A 562 36.96 9.35 14.87
C LYS A 562 37.44 9.64 13.44
N VAL A 563 36.93 8.90 12.47
CA VAL A 563 37.23 9.08 11.04
C VAL A 563 36.13 9.91 10.40
N THR A 564 36.50 10.97 9.68
CA THR A 564 35.56 11.89 9.01
C THR A 564 35.83 11.95 7.51
N ARG A 565 34.91 11.43 6.68
CA ARG A 565 35.04 11.37 5.22
C ARG A 565 34.05 12.31 4.55
N LYS A 566 34.56 13.35 3.87
CA LYS A 566 33.76 14.24 3.03
C LYS A 566 33.69 13.71 1.61
N ILE A 567 32.48 13.65 1.03
CA ILE A 567 32.20 13.17 -0.32
C ILE A 567 31.45 14.27 -1.09
N ARG A 568 31.96 14.62 -2.27
CA ARG A 568 31.34 15.56 -3.21
C ARG A 568 30.98 14.82 -4.49
N THR A 569 29.69 14.62 -4.74
CA THR A 569 29.20 13.96 -5.95
C THR A 569 28.94 15.00 -7.04
N THR A 570 29.75 15.02 -8.09
CA THR A 570 29.53 15.86 -9.27
C THR A 570 28.79 15.04 -10.33
N VAL A 571 27.53 15.37 -10.61
CA VAL A 571 26.73 14.67 -11.63
C VAL A 571 26.94 15.32 -12.98
N HIS A 572 27.63 14.62 -13.89
CA HIS A 572 27.75 15.03 -15.29
C HIS A 572 26.55 14.50 -16.08
N LYS A 573 25.82 15.37 -16.80
CA LYS A 573 24.70 14.98 -17.66
C LYS A 573 25.15 15.01 -19.13
N GLU A 574 25.04 13.88 -19.81
CA GLU A 574 25.31 13.70 -21.25
C GLU A 574 24.00 13.30 -21.94
N LYS A 575 23.66 13.92 -23.08
CA LYS A 575 22.44 13.61 -23.84
C LYS A 575 22.76 12.59 -24.93
N VAL A 576 22.43 11.33 -24.69
CA VAL A 576 22.61 10.22 -25.64
C VAL A 576 21.29 9.80 -26.31
N ASN A 577 21.39 9.17 -27.48
CA ASN A 577 20.25 8.53 -28.16
C ASN A 577 19.78 7.30 -27.32
N PRO A 578 18.46 7.08 -27.13
CA PRO A 578 17.91 5.89 -26.47
C PRO A 578 18.57 4.56 -26.86
N ASP A 579 18.76 4.29 -28.16
CA ASP A 579 19.34 3.04 -28.66
C ASP A 579 20.78 2.82 -28.15
N VAL A 580 21.51 3.92 -27.92
CA VAL A 580 22.89 3.91 -27.41
C VAL A 580 22.91 3.78 -25.87
N ALA A 581 21.85 4.23 -25.19
CA ALA A 581 21.65 3.98 -23.77
C ALA A 581 21.29 2.51 -23.49
N GLU A 582 20.43 1.91 -24.31
CA GLU A 582 20.05 0.49 -24.19
C GLU A 582 21.24 -0.43 -24.48
N ARG A 583 21.94 -0.23 -25.61
CA ARG A 583 23.15 -1.02 -25.94
C ARG A 583 24.28 -0.87 -24.91
N ARG A 584 24.27 0.18 -24.08
CA ARG A 584 25.23 0.40 -22.99
C ARG A 584 25.03 -0.55 -21.79
N THR A 585 23.88 -1.22 -21.67
CA THR A 585 23.59 -2.17 -20.57
C THR A 585 23.81 -3.64 -20.94
N TRP A 586 24.04 -3.94 -22.22
CA TRP A 586 24.19 -5.30 -22.72
C TRP A 586 25.52 -5.95 -22.29
N ALA A 587 25.49 -7.24 -21.98
CA ALA A 587 26.69 -8.00 -21.62
C ALA A 587 27.62 -8.18 -22.84
N LYS A 588 28.85 -7.68 -22.74
CA LYS A 588 29.89 -7.88 -23.76
C LYS A 588 30.38 -9.34 -23.77
N PHE A 589 30.62 -9.88 -24.96
CA PHE A 589 31.08 -11.26 -25.16
C PHE A 589 32.31 -11.32 -26.10
N GLY A 590 32.97 -12.48 -26.15
CA GLY A 590 34.18 -12.68 -26.95
C GLY A 590 35.33 -11.75 -26.52
N LEU A 591 36.07 -11.23 -27.49
CA LEU A 591 37.26 -10.37 -27.29
C LEU A 591 36.95 -9.04 -26.59
N GLU A 592 35.67 -8.65 -26.49
CA GLU A 592 35.22 -7.39 -25.87
C GLU A 592 34.88 -7.50 -24.38
N ALA A 593 34.88 -8.71 -23.81
CA ALA A 593 34.41 -8.98 -22.43
C ALA A 593 35.16 -8.21 -21.31
N GLY A 594 36.30 -7.58 -21.60
CA GLY A 594 37.10 -6.80 -20.65
C GLY A 594 37.17 -5.28 -20.91
N LYS A 595 36.52 -4.73 -21.95
CA LYS A 595 36.66 -3.30 -22.32
C LYS A 595 35.58 -2.40 -21.71
N PRO A 596 35.88 -1.12 -21.36
CA PRO A 596 34.95 -0.19 -20.73
C PRO A 596 33.67 0.14 -21.56
N VAL A 597 32.67 0.72 -20.88
CA VAL A 597 31.32 0.97 -21.41
C VAL A 597 31.17 2.26 -22.21
N GLY A 598 31.30 2.14 -23.54
CA GLY A 598 30.92 3.16 -24.52
C GLY A 598 31.11 2.64 -25.95
N PRO A 599 30.49 3.28 -26.95
CA PRO A 599 30.83 3.03 -28.34
C PRO A 599 32.27 3.48 -28.63
N GLN A 600 33.01 2.69 -29.38
CA GLN A 600 34.36 3.02 -29.85
C GLN A 600 34.29 3.30 -31.36
N SER A 601 34.98 4.35 -31.82
CA SER A 601 34.94 4.82 -33.21
C SER A 601 35.74 3.94 -34.19
N ASP A 602 36.38 2.89 -33.70
CA ASP A 602 37.08 1.85 -34.45
C ASP A 602 36.15 0.72 -34.93
N THR A 603 34.99 0.57 -34.28
CA THR A 603 34.09 -0.59 -34.40
C THR A 603 32.64 -0.20 -34.67
N THR A 604 32.28 1.07 -34.48
CA THR A 604 30.91 1.58 -34.68
C THR A 604 30.87 2.67 -35.76
N SER A 605 30.64 2.30 -37.02
CA SER A 605 30.22 3.23 -38.07
C SER A 605 28.70 3.43 -37.99
N VAL A 606 28.26 4.69 -37.87
CA VAL A 606 26.84 5.05 -37.92
C VAL A 606 26.44 5.18 -39.40
N GLY A 607 25.66 4.23 -39.91
CA GLY A 607 25.08 4.34 -41.25
C GLY A 607 24.02 5.44 -41.31
N GLU A 608 24.01 6.22 -42.39
CA GLU A 608 22.99 7.26 -42.59
C GLU A 608 21.61 6.64 -42.83
N ASN A 609 20.57 7.28 -42.29
CA ASN A 609 19.22 6.72 -42.26
C ASN A 609 18.45 7.00 -43.57
N ILE A 610 18.65 6.14 -44.57
CA ILE A 610 18.02 6.27 -45.90
C ILE A 610 16.50 5.98 -45.80
N GLN A 611 15.68 7.03 -45.68
CA GLN A 611 14.22 6.91 -45.81
C GLN A 611 13.80 6.66 -47.26
N PHE A 612 13.57 5.40 -47.61
CA PHE A 612 12.95 5.05 -48.90
C PHE A 612 11.46 5.45 -48.91
N ARG A 613 11.09 6.36 -49.81
CA ARG A 613 9.68 6.74 -50.07
C ARG A 613 9.34 6.53 -51.54
N PRO A 614 8.61 5.46 -51.91
CA PRO A 614 8.21 5.23 -53.30
C PRO A 614 7.12 6.24 -53.71
N SER A 615 7.38 7.04 -54.73
CA SER A 615 6.40 7.90 -55.40
C SER A 615 6.68 7.93 -56.91
N ARG A 616 5.64 8.09 -57.73
CA ARG A 616 5.77 8.04 -59.21
C ARG A 616 6.24 9.37 -59.82
N ASP A 617 6.11 10.49 -59.11
CA ASP A 617 6.37 11.84 -59.63
C ASP A 617 7.42 12.59 -58.79
N TRP A 618 8.67 12.12 -58.86
CA TRP A 618 9.78 12.62 -58.04
C TRP A 618 10.19 14.09 -58.30
N LYS A 619 9.83 14.66 -59.46
CA LYS A 619 10.27 16.01 -59.86
C LYS A 619 9.54 17.15 -59.15
N ASN A 620 8.28 16.96 -58.74
CA ASN A 620 7.51 18.04 -58.13
C ASN A 620 7.90 18.25 -56.66
N VAL A 621 8.26 17.18 -55.94
CA VAL A 621 8.63 17.23 -54.50
C VAL A 621 9.85 18.16 -54.27
N GLN A 622 10.83 18.13 -55.18
CA GLN A 622 12.02 18.99 -55.09
C GLN A 622 11.71 20.51 -55.18
N ALA A 623 10.57 20.91 -55.75
CA ALA A 623 10.19 22.31 -55.90
C ALA A 623 9.58 22.91 -54.62
N ASP A 624 8.97 22.08 -53.77
CA ASP A 624 8.31 22.51 -52.53
C ASP A 624 9.22 22.37 -51.31
N ASP A 625 10.02 21.29 -51.20
CA ASP A 625 11.04 21.14 -50.15
C ASP A 625 12.05 22.32 -50.17
N ALA A 626 12.34 22.87 -51.35
CA ALA A 626 13.21 24.03 -51.53
C ALA A 626 12.68 25.34 -50.91
N LYS A 627 11.38 25.42 -50.54
CA LYS A 627 10.75 26.63 -49.98
C LYS A 627 10.54 26.58 -48.46
N ALA A 628 10.63 25.42 -47.83
CA ALA A 628 10.37 25.25 -46.39
C ALA A 628 11.62 25.36 -45.48
N GLY A 629 12.83 25.43 -46.06
CA GLY A 629 14.10 25.31 -45.35
C GLY A 629 14.57 26.52 -44.52
N GLY A 630 13.88 26.83 -43.41
CA GLY A 630 14.27 27.89 -42.47
C GLY A 630 15.44 27.54 -41.55
N GLY A 631 16.70 27.58 -42.04
CA GLY A 631 17.87 27.14 -41.26
C GLY A 631 19.20 27.91 -41.43
N LYS A 632 19.23 29.06 -42.11
CA LYS A 632 20.48 29.74 -42.53
C LYS A 632 21.12 30.69 -41.52
N ALA A 633 21.08 30.37 -40.22
CA ALA A 633 21.64 31.21 -39.15
C ALA A 633 22.98 30.70 -38.58
N GLU A 634 23.08 29.42 -38.22
CA GLU A 634 24.20 28.92 -37.39
C GLU A 634 25.44 28.50 -38.20
N GLU A 635 25.29 28.05 -39.45
CA GLU A 635 26.39 27.46 -40.22
C GLU A 635 27.52 28.46 -40.59
N LYS A 636 27.21 29.77 -40.67
CA LYS A 636 28.22 30.82 -40.87
C LYS A 636 29.13 30.99 -39.64
N SER A 637 28.55 30.98 -38.44
CA SER A 637 29.26 31.19 -37.17
C SER A 637 30.38 30.16 -36.98
N LEU A 638 30.12 28.90 -37.31
CA LEU A 638 31.08 27.81 -37.10
C LEU A 638 32.27 27.85 -38.09
N LYS A 639 32.04 28.27 -39.35
CA LYS A 639 33.12 28.43 -40.36
C LYS A 639 34.03 29.62 -40.06
N GLU A 640 33.51 30.67 -39.43
CA GLU A 640 34.29 31.84 -39.03
C GLU A 640 35.21 31.53 -37.83
N GLN A 641 34.69 30.79 -36.82
CA GLN A 641 35.45 30.37 -35.63
C GLN A 641 36.55 29.31 -35.88
N LEU A 642 36.65 28.75 -37.09
CA LEU A 642 37.64 27.75 -37.47
C LEU A 642 38.82 28.31 -38.27
N ARG A 643 38.80 29.58 -38.65
CA ARG A 643 39.78 30.15 -39.60
C ARG A 643 41.18 30.37 -39.02
N ASP A 644 41.30 30.62 -37.71
CA ASP A 644 42.56 31.05 -37.07
C ASP A 644 43.36 29.94 -36.36
N LYS A 645 42.91 28.67 -36.40
CA LYS A 645 43.55 27.57 -35.67
C LYS A 645 44.67 26.90 -36.47
N LYS A 646 45.82 27.57 -36.53
CA LYS A 646 47.11 27.05 -37.06
C LYS A 646 47.49 25.71 -36.41
N VAL A 647 47.60 24.65 -37.23
CA VAL A 647 48.00 23.30 -36.79
C VAL A 647 49.51 23.10 -36.95
N LYS A 648 50.18 22.68 -35.88
CA LYS A 648 51.62 22.37 -35.87
C LYS A 648 51.89 20.88 -36.08
N CYS A 649 52.85 20.57 -36.95
CA CYS A 649 53.30 19.22 -37.23
C CYS A 649 54.09 18.64 -36.04
N ARG A 650 53.69 17.46 -35.55
CA ARG A 650 54.23 16.86 -34.32
C ARG A 650 55.72 16.48 -34.39
N ILE A 651 56.30 16.34 -35.58
CA ILE A 651 57.69 15.87 -35.78
C ILE A 651 58.70 17.02 -35.80
N CYS A 652 58.37 18.15 -36.44
CA CYS A 652 59.26 19.29 -36.64
C CYS A 652 58.73 20.63 -36.09
N GLN A 653 57.57 20.62 -35.41
CA GLN A 653 56.86 21.76 -34.81
C GLN A 653 56.45 22.92 -35.74
N GLY A 654 56.81 22.89 -37.03
CA GLY A 654 56.36 23.84 -38.03
C GLY A 654 54.87 23.72 -38.39
N GLU A 655 54.29 24.79 -38.93
CA GLU A 655 52.85 24.89 -39.22
C GLU A 655 52.49 24.25 -40.58
N HIS A 656 52.15 22.96 -40.59
CA HIS A 656 51.57 22.26 -41.74
C HIS A 656 50.87 20.95 -41.32
N PHE A 657 50.08 20.40 -42.25
CA PHE A 657 49.34 19.15 -42.10
C PHE A 657 49.83 18.10 -43.13
N THR A 658 49.63 16.80 -42.81
CA THR A 658 50.01 15.59 -43.61
C THR A 658 51.51 15.43 -43.94
N ALA A 659 52.01 14.25 -44.34
CA ALA A 659 51.72 12.89 -43.82
C ALA A 659 52.96 11.94 -43.84
N ARG A 660 54.17 12.42 -44.16
CA ARG A 660 55.48 11.74 -44.01
C ARG A 660 56.56 12.84 -44.05
N CYS A 661 57.04 13.28 -42.90
CA CYS A 661 57.89 14.48 -42.78
C CYS A 661 59.15 14.21 -41.91
N PRO A 662 60.23 13.69 -42.50
CA PRO A 662 61.56 13.63 -41.90
C PRO A 662 62.33 14.89 -42.31
N TYR A 663 61.99 16.02 -41.68
CA TYR A 663 62.20 17.38 -42.19
C TYR A 663 61.33 17.70 -43.43
N LYS A 664 60.84 18.95 -43.47
CA LYS A 664 60.23 19.59 -44.64
C LYS A 664 61.16 20.76 -44.94
N ASP A 665 62.26 20.43 -45.59
CA ASP A 665 63.58 20.99 -45.26
C ASP A 665 63.69 22.52 -45.29
N THR A 666 64.32 23.05 -44.23
CA THR A 666 64.85 24.42 -44.10
C THR A 666 63.98 25.56 -44.66
N MET A 667 63.08 26.04 -43.79
CA MET A 667 62.49 27.40 -43.69
C MET A 667 63.32 28.54 -44.32
N ALA A 668 62.79 29.66 -44.85
CA ALA A 668 61.44 30.16 -45.24
C ALA A 668 61.67 31.35 -46.26
N PRO A 669 60.79 32.36 -46.55
CA PRO A 669 59.82 33.12 -45.72
C PRO A 669 58.41 33.26 -46.36
N ALA A 670 57.73 34.40 -46.21
CA ALA A 670 56.26 34.60 -46.41
C ALA A 670 55.90 35.77 -47.38
N ASP A 671 54.64 36.23 -47.32
CA ASP A 671 54.00 37.38 -48.02
C ASP A 671 53.68 37.20 -49.54
N ASP A 672 52.60 37.73 -50.12
CA ASP A 672 51.35 38.36 -49.63
C ASP A 672 50.28 38.42 -50.79
N GLY A 673 49.03 38.84 -50.53
CA GLY A 673 48.24 39.65 -51.48
C GLY A 673 47.10 39.04 -52.34
N THR A 674 45.87 39.49 -52.05
CA THR A 674 44.76 39.85 -53.00
C THR A 674 43.99 38.83 -53.89
N ASN A 675 42.71 39.17 -54.11
CA ASN A 675 41.70 38.61 -55.04
C ASN A 675 41.54 39.63 -56.24
N PRO A 676 40.84 39.37 -57.37
CA PRO A 676 39.62 38.55 -57.53
C PRO A 676 39.48 37.71 -58.85
N ALA A 677 38.26 37.21 -59.09
CA ALA A 677 37.82 36.22 -60.08
C ALA A 677 37.92 36.57 -61.60
N ALA A 678 38.13 35.52 -62.42
CA ALA A 678 37.40 35.22 -63.67
C ALA A 678 37.71 33.80 -64.22
N ASP A 679 36.76 33.18 -64.91
CA ASP A 679 36.93 32.02 -65.83
C ASP A 679 37.41 32.50 -67.23
N PRO A 680 37.78 31.65 -68.24
CA PRO A 680 37.67 30.18 -68.33
C PRO A 680 38.93 29.45 -68.90
N MET A 681 38.79 28.11 -69.07
CA MET A 681 39.39 27.16 -70.06
C MET A 681 40.77 27.38 -70.69
N ALA A 682 41.50 26.27 -70.90
CA ALA A 682 42.81 26.22 -71.54
C ALA A 682 42.77 26.11 -73.08
N ASP A 683 43.72 26.75 -73.76
CA ASP A 683 44.70 26.10 -74.68
C ASP A 683 45.68 27.13 -75.28
N GLY A 684 46.91 26.71 -75.63
CA GLY A 684 47.76 27.40 -76.64
C GLY A 684 49.04 28.15 -76.21
N ALA A 685 50.20 27.54 -76.51
CA ALA A 685 51.47 28.09 -77.03
C ALA A 685 52.12 29.43 -76.54
N ASP A 686 53.36 29.27 -76.05
CA ASP A 686 54.63 29.97 -76.42
C ASP A 686 55.02 31.45 -76.06
N GLU A 687 56.33 31.55 -75.73
CA GLU A 687 57.32 32.65 -75.69
C GLU A 687 57.23 33.93 -74.79
N ALA A 688 58.27 34.04 -73.92
CA ALA A 688 59.18 35.19 -73.68
C ALA A 688 58.75 36.54 -73.00
N GLY A 689 59.00 36.62 -71.67
CA GLY A 689 59.92 37.63 -71.06
C GLY A 689 59.44 39.03 -70.56
N GLY A 690 59.98 39.51 -69.41
CA GLY A 690 60.22 40.96 -69.19
C GLY A 690 59.68 41.73 -67.94
N ALA A 691 60.25 41.50 -66.74
CA ALA A 691 60.52 42.46 -65.62
C ALA A 691 59.67 43.73 -65.25
N GLY A 692 58.96 43.69 -64.10
CA GLY A 692 59.18 44.49 -62.84
C GLY A 692 58.83 46.01 -62.67
N GLY A 693 58.43 46.48 -61.45
CA GLY A 693 58.49 47.93 -61.09
C GLY A 693 57.71 48.64 -59.92
N LYS A 694 57.81 48.24 -58.63
CA LYS A 694 57.75 49.02 -57.33
C LYS A 694 56.83 50.28 -57.00
N SER A 695 56.42 50.33 -55.71
CA SER A 695 56.12 51.51 -54.79
C SER A 695 54.79 52.31 -54.93
N GLY A 696 54.16 52.96 -53.93
CA GLY A 696 54.29 53.15 -52.44
C GLY A 696 53.47 54.41 -51.96
N GLY A 697 53.05 54.74 -50.71
CA GLY A 697 53.10 54.20 -49.32
C GLY A 697 52.40 55.17 -48.28
N LEU A 698 52.51 54.96 -46.95
CA LEU A 698 51.95 55.76 -45.78
C LEU A 698 50.40 55.62 -45.52
N GLY A 699 49.75 56.02 -44.39
CA GLY A 699 50.11 56.57 -43.04
C GLY A 699 49.25 57.80 -42.62
N SER A 700 48.83 58.14 -41.36
CA SER A 700 48.78 57.53 -39.99
C SER A 700 47.89 58.38 -39.01
N GLY A 701 47.52 57.94 -37.77
CA GLY A 701 46.74 58.72 -36.75
C GLY A 701 46.24 57.96 -35.48
N THR A 702 45.84 58.64 -34.38
CA THR A 702 45.65 58.02 -33.02
C THR A 702 44.42 58.43 -32.18
N GLY A 703 43.92 57.55 -31.29
CA GLY A 703 43.02 57.87 -30.16
C GLY A 703 42.42 56.63 -29.46
N GLY A 704 42.32 56.59 -28.12
CA GLY A 704 41.86 55.41 -27.35
C GLY A 704 40.98 55.73 -26.13
N TYR A 705 40.06 54.81 -25.78
CA TYR A 705 39.01 55.00 -24.77
C TYR A 705 39.07 53.94 -23.65
N VAL A 706 38.80 54.34 -22.39
CA VAL A 706 38.89 53.48 -21.19
C VAL A 706 37.52 53.37 -20.50
N PRO A 707 36.94 52.16 -20.34
CA PRO A 707 35.59 51.97 -19.80
C PRO A 707 35.36 52.43 -18.34
N PRO A 708 34.12 52.75 -17.93
CA PRO A 708 33.84 53.44 -16.65
C PRO A 708 34.14 52.65 -15.37
N HIS A 709 34.15 51.31 -15.39
CA HIS A 709 34.23 50.47 -14.18
C HIS A 709 35.61 50.43 -13.48
N LEU A 710 36.62 51.16 -13.98
CA LEU A 710 38.00 51.15 -13.47
C LEU A 710 38.43 52.47 -12.80
N ARG A 711 37.48 53.29 -12.30
CA ARG A 711 37.78 54.52 -11.53
C ARG A 711 37.51 54.32 -10.04
N GLY A 712 38.42 54.81 -9.20
CA GLY A 712 38.44 54.62 -7.74
C GLY A 712 37.45 55.50 -6.95
N LYS A 713 37.45 55.32 -5.62
CA LYS A 713 36.50 55.89 -4.64
C LYS A 713 36.72 57.39 -4.32
N ALA A 714 35.63 57.99 -3.81
CA ALA A 714 35.53 59.26 -3.04
C ALA A 714 35.76 60.55 -3.84
N THR A 715 35.12 61.71 -3.56
CA THR A 715 34.02 62.11 -2.65
C THR A 715 32.85 62.69 -3.52
N GLY A 716 31.70 63.20 -3.05
CA GLY A 716 31.05 63.30 -1.73
C GLY A 716 29.92 64.36 -1.77
N GLY A 717 28.90 64.22 -0.90
CA GLY A 717 27.67 65.05 -0.93
C GLY A 717 26.57 64.48 -1.87
N GLY A 718 25.28 64.60 -1.57
CA GLY A 718 24.66 65.13 -0.35
C GLY A 718 23.18 64.77 -0.21
N GLU A 719 22.76 64.56 1.04
CA GLU A 719 21.38 64.55 1.57
C GLU A 719 20.34 63.56 1.00
N ARG A 720 19.20 63.46 1.70
CA ARG A 720 18.09 62.52 1.46
C ARG A 720 16.85 63.28 1.02
N MET A 721 16.10 62.76 0.04
CA MET A 721 14.64 62.50 0.10
C MET A 721 14.01 62.32 -1.29
N GLY A 722 12.96 61.50 -1.38
CA GLY A 722 11.95 61.55 -2.45
C GLY A 722 12.34 60.96 -3.82
N GLY A 723 11.61 59.94 -4.30
CA GLY A 723 11.87 59.32 -5.61
C GLY A 723 11.03 58.08 -5.89
N LYS A 724 9.73 58.14 -5.61
CA LYS A 724 8.81 57.00 -5.73
C LYS A 724 8.54 56.70 -7.22
N TYR A 725 9.18 55.67 -7.78
CA TYR A 725 8.65 55.02 -8.99
C TYR A 725 7.55 54.05 -8.56
N GLU A 726 6.30 54.50 -8.66
CA GLU A 726 5.14 53.66 -8.43
C GLU A 726 5.09 52.53 -9.46
N ARG A 727 5.07 51.30 -8.96
CA ARG A 727 5.13 50.08 -9.76
C ARG A 727 3.73 49.62 -10.14
N ASP A 728 2.94 50.54 -10.67
CA ASP A 728 1.51 50.34 -10.86
C ASP A 728 1.13 49.63 -12.16
N ASP A 729 0.09 48.82 -12.03
CA ASP A 729 -0.93 48.50 -13.04
C ASP A 729 -0.48 47.92 -14.40
N LEU A 730 0.50 47.00 -14.38
CA LEU A 730 0.48 45.89 -15.34
C LEU A 730 -0.74 45.00 -15.08
N ALA A 731 -1.72 45.02 -15.99
CA ALA A 731 -2.95 44.25 -15.91
C ALA A 731 -2.68 42.73 -15.94
N THR A 732 -2.49 42.15 -14.75
CA THR A 732 -1.98 40.78 -14.58
C THR A 732 -3.04 39.87 -13.97
N LEU A 733 -3.37 38.82 -14.72
CA LEU A 733 -4.20 37.72 -14.26
C LEU A 733 -3.33 36.65 -13.60
N ARG A 734 -3.84 36.04 -12.55
CA ARG A 734 -3.35 34.80 -11.94
C ARG A 734 -4.25 33.67 -12.40
N VAL A 735 -3.68 32.72 -13.12
CA VAL A 735 -4.35 31.47 -13.52
C VAL A 735 -3.96 30.39 -12.52
N THR A 736 -4.93 29.68 -11.97
CA THR A 736 -4.72 28.51 -11.09
C THR A 736 -5.45 27.29 -11.65
N ASN A 737 -5.16 26.11 -11.08
CA ASN A 737 -5.60 24.81 -11.58
C ASN A 737 -5.09 24.50 -13.01
N VAL A 738 -3.85 24.90 -13.29
CA VAL A 738 -3.15 24.65 -14.56
C VAL A 738 -2.57 23.22 -14.56
N SER A 739 -2.73 22.46 -15.64
CA SER A 739 -2.18 21.10 -15.76
C SER A 739 -0.65 21.05 -15.57
N GLU A 740 -0.12 20.00 -14.93
CA GLU A 740 1.33 19.76 -14.83
C GLU A 740 2.04 19.72 -16.20
N MET A 741 1.30 19.30 -17.23
CA MET A 741 1.74 19.18 -18.63
C MET A 741 1.46 20.45 -19.45
N ALA A 742 1.22 21.59 -18.82
CA ALA A 742 1.02 22.86 -19.52
C ALA A 742 2.34 23.45 -20.01
N GLU A 743 2.34 24.01 -21.20
CA GLU A 743 3.43 24.82 -21.71
C GLU A 743 3.10 26.32 -21.74
N GLU A 744 4.12 27.17 -21.70
CA GLU A 744 3.97 28.63 -21.69
C GLU A 744 3.47 29.17 -23.03
N GLN A 745 3.73 28.44 -24.12
CA GLN A 745 3.25 28.76 -25.46
C GLN A 745 1.76 28.42 -25.63
N GLU A 746 1.31 27.27 -25.16
CA GLU A 746 -0.12 26.89 -25.15
C GLU A 746 -0.96 27.91 -24.37
N LEU A 747 -0.49 28.33 -23.19
CA LEU A 747 -1.15 29.36 -22.39
C LEU A 747 -1.12 30.74 -23.07
N ARG A 748 -0.05 31.08 -23.79
CA ARG A 748 0.00 32.31 -24.60
C ARG A 748 -1.08 32.28 -25.69
N GLU A 749 -1.19 31.20 -26.46
CA GLU A 749 -2.12 31.06 -27.58
C GLU A 749 -3.61 31.01 -27.20
N ILE A 750 -3.92 30.67 -25.94
CA ILE A 750 -5.28 30.77 -25.39
C ILE A 750 -5.58 32.23 -25.01
N PHE A 751 -4.66 32.89 -24.30
CA PHE A 751 -4.90 34.22 -23.72
C PHE A 751 -4.73 35.37 -24.74
N GLU A 752 -3.89 35.22 -25.76
CA GLU A 752 -3.71 36.24 -26.83
C GLU A 752 -4.96 36.46 -27.69
N ARG A 753 -5.91 35.52 -27.71
CA ARG A 753 -7.21 35.65 -28.41
C ARG A 753 -8.09 36.77 -27.87
N TYR A 754 -7.82 37.22 -26.64
CA TYR A 754 -8.62 38.22 -25.94
C TYR A 754 -7.92 39.59 -25.88
N GLY A 755 -6.64 39.66 -26.24
CA GLY A 755 -5.84 40.88 -26.16
C GLY A 755 -4.34 40.66 -26.17
N ARG A 756 -3.54 41.73 -26.21
CA ARG A 756 -2.08 41.62 -26.37
C ARG A 756 -1.37 41.24 -25.05
N VAL A 757 -0.86 40.01 -24.97
CA VAL A 757 -0.16 39.47 -23.78
C VAL A 757 1.31 39.90 -23.77
N THR A 758 1.70 40.76 -22.81
CA THR A 758 3.09 41.19 -22.62
C THR A 758 3.96 40.08 -22.04
N ARG A 759 3.44 39.36 -21.03
CA ARG A 759 4.19 38.30 -20.33
C ARG A 759 3.29 37.13 -19.97
N VAL A 760 3.77 35.92 -20.26
CA VAL A 760 3.35 34.69 -19.58
C VAL A 760 4.48 34.27 -18.65
N PHE A 761 4.13 33.74 -17.48
CA PHE A 761 5.07 33.09 -16.56
C PHE A 761 4.36 31.89 -15.93
N LEU A 762 4.79 30.68 -16.29
CA LEU A 762 4.30 29.45 -15.68
C LEU A 762 5.24 29.04 -14.55
N ALA A 763 4.72 28.92 -13.34
CA ALA A 763 5.54 28.46 -12.22
C ALA A 763 5.92 26.99 -12.45
N LYS A 764 7.19 26.71 -12.71
CA LYS A 764 7.70 25.35 -12.92
C LYS A 764 8.52 24.88 -11.72
N ASP A 765 8.61 23.58 -11.51
CA ASP A 765 9.56 23.02 -10.55
C ASP A 765 10.98 22.99 -11.12
N ARG A 766 11.96 23.32 -10.27
CA ARG A 766 13.36 23.46 -10.68
C ARG A 766 14.03 22.12 -10.95
N ASP A 767 13.57 21.06 -10.28
CA ASP A 767 14.24 19.77 -10.29
C ASP A 767 13.50 18.76 -11.20
N THR A 768 12.20 18.95 -11.47
CA THR A 768 11.41 18.14 -12.45
C THR A 768 10.98 18.85 -13.73
N GLY A 769 11.01 20.19 -13.78
CA GLY A 769 10.60 20.99 -14.95
C GLY A 769 9.09 21.13 -15.18
N ARG A 770 8.24 20.38 -14.47
CA ARG A 770 6.77 20.39 -14.62
C ARG A 770 6.13 21.65 -14.03
N ALA A 771 4.92 21.98 -14.45
CA ALA A 771 4.17 23.11 -13.91
C ALA A 771 3.62 22.86 -12.48
N LYS A 772 3.69 23.87 -11.62
CA LYS A 772 3.23 23.87 -10.21
C LYS A 772 1.76 24.25 -10.03
N GLY A 773 0.91 24.03 -11.03
CA GLY A 773 -0.53 24.31 -10.93
C GLY A 773 -0.97 25.77 -11.12
N PHE A 774 -0.06 26.72 -11.35
CA PHE A 774 -0.41 28.14 -11.54
C PHE A 774 0.51 28.91 -12.49
N ALA A 775 -0.05 29.94 -13.12
CA ALA A 775 0.63 30.88 -14.01
C ALA A 775 0.22 32.33 -13.72
N PHE A 776 1.03 33.27 -14.20
CA PHE A 776 0.70 34.70 -14.25
C PHE A 776 0.78 35.20 -15.69
N ILE A 777 -0.24 35.94 -16.12
CA ILE A 777 -0.40 36.44 -17.50
C ILE A 777 -0.69 37.94 -17.45
N SER A 778 0.25 38.74 -17.95
CA SER A 778 0.13 40.20 -18.02
C SER A 778 -0.29 40.63 -19.44
N TYR A 779 -1.29 41.50 -19.53
CA TYR A 779 -1.71 42.17 -20.77
C TYR A 779 -1.02 43.55 -20.90
N VAL A 780 -1.15 44.16 -22.08
CA VAL A 780 -0.95 45.62 -22.24
C VAL A 780 -2.12 46.35 -21.57
N ASP A 781 -3.34 46.01 -21.94
CA ASP A 781 -4.54 46.76 -21.58
C ASP A 781 -5.38 46.08 -20.48
N ARG A 782 -5.87 46.88 -19.53
CA ARG A 782 -6.70 46.39 -18.42
C ARG A 782 -8.09 45.90 -18.86
N ALA A 783 -8.63 46.48 -19.94
CA ALA A 783 -9.87 46.02 -20.54
C ALA A 783 -9.72 44.61 -21.15
N ASP A 784 -8.58 44.31 -21.74
CA ASP A 784 -8.27 43.01 -22.35
C ASP A 784 -8.16 41.92 -21.28
N ALA A 785 -7.43 42.21 -20.19
CA ALA A 785 -7.36 41.33 -19.04
C ALA A 785 -8.75 41.06 -18.42
N ALA A 786 -9.65 42.04 -18.37
CA ALA A 786 -11.01 41.84 -17.87
C ALA A 786 -11.82 40.89 -18.75
N ARG A 787 -11.81 41.08 -20.08
CA ARG A 787 -12.50 40.18 -21.04
C ARG A 787 -11.93 38.76 -21.02
N ALA A 788 -10.62 38.62 -20.81
CA ALA A 788 -9.97 37.32 -20.65
C ALA A 788 -10.35 36.64 -19.33
N CYS A 789 -10.42 37.39 -18.22
CA CYS A 789 -10.84 36.88 -16.92
C CYS A 789 -12.28 36.33 -16.97
N GLU A 790 -13.22 37.10 -17.51
CA GLU A 790 -14.63 36.72 -17.63
C GLU A 790 -14.88 35.50 -18.54
N LYS A 791 -14.05 35.30 -19.57
CA LYS A 791 -14.23 34.22 -20.57
C LYS A 791 -13.35 33.00 -20.38
N LEU A 792 -12.36 33.04 -19.50
CA LEU A 792 -11.45 31.92 -19.23
C LEU A 792 -11.53 31.38 -17.79
N ASP A 793 -12.18 32.08 -16.86
CA ASP A 793 -12.58 31.45 -15.60
C ASP A 793 -13.64 30.38 -15.88
N GLY A 794 -13.38 29.14 -15.45
CA GLY A 794 -14.22 27.98 -15.80
C GLY A 794 -13.88 27.33 -17.16
N TYR A 795 -12.83 27.75 -17.86
CA TYR A 795 -12.45 27.14 -19.15
C TYR A 795 -11.72 25.80 -18.98
N GLY A 796 -12.19 24.76 -19.67
CA GLY A 796 -11.56 23.43 -19.68
C GLY A 796 -10.26 23.41 -20.48
N TYR A 797 -9.14 23.07 -19.82
CA TYR A 797 -7.80 23.01 -20.39
C TYR A 797 -7.10 21.69 -20.06
N LYS A 798 -6.84 20.88 -21.09
CA LYS A 798 -6.41 19.48 -20.97
C LYS A 798 -7.39 18.70 -20.10
N PHE A 799 -7.02 18.33 -18.87
CA PHE A 799 -7.85 17.56 -17.94
C PHE A 799 -8.27 18.35 -16.68
N LEU A 800 -8.05 19.67 -16.65
CA LEU A 800 -8.44 20.55 -15.54
C LEU A 800 -9.28 21.73 -16.02
N ILE A 801 -10.04 22.34 -15.12
CA ILE A 801 -10.78 23.57 -15.37
C ILE A 801 -9.96 24.74 -14.82
N LEU A 802 -9.55 25.67 -15.69
CA LEU A 802 -8.79 26.85 -15.29
C LEU A 802 -9.64 27.74 -14.38
N LYS A 803 -9.01 28.28 -13.34
CA LYS A 803 -9.56 29.40 -12.57
C LYS A 803 -8.72 30.66 -12.80
N VAL A 804 -9.36 31.78 -13.11
CA VAL A 804 -8.71 33.02 -13.52
C VAL A 804 -9.16 34.17 -12.63
N GLU A 805 -8.23 34.73 -11.86
CA GLU A 805 -8.47 35.88 -10.97
C GLU A 805 -7.49 37.02 -11.30
N PHE A 806 -7.84 38.28 -11.01
CA PHE A 806 -6.86 39.35 -11.01
C PHE A 806 -5.81 39.15 -9.91
N ALA A 807 -4.52 39.34 -10.24
CA ALA A 807 -3.43 39.19 -9.29
C ALA A 807 -3.51 40.27 -8.20
N LYS A 808 -3.81 39.86 -6.96
CA LYS A 808 -3.85 40.75 -5.79
C LYS A 808 -2.46 41.36 -5.57
N LYS A 809 -2.38 42.70 -5.39
CA LYS A 809 -1.13 43.37 -4.98
C LYS A 809 -0.65 42.73 -3.66
N PRO A 810 0.65 42.43 -3.49
CA PRO A 810 1.13 41.89 -2.24
C PRO A 810 0.97 42.94 -1.14
N ASN A 811 0.25 42.60 -0.06
CA ASN A 811 0.28 43.40 1.16
C ASN A 811 1.74 43.38 1.69
N ASN A 812 2.25 44.56 2.03
CA ASN A 812 3.65 44.83 2.37
C ASN A 812 3.71 45.61 3.68
#